data_AF-A0A523W8U3-F1
#
_entry.id   AF-A0A523W8U3-F1
#
_cell.length_a   1.000
_cell.length_b   1.000
_cell.length_c   1.000
_cell.angle_alpha   90.00
_cell.angle_beta   90.00
_cell.angle_gamma   90.00
#
_symmetry.space_group_name_H-M   'P 1'
#
loop_
_entity.id
_entity.type
_entity.pdbx_description
1 polymer ?
#
loop_
_entity_poly.entity_id
_entity_poly.type
_entity_poly.pdbx_seq_one_letter_code
_entity_poly.pdbx_strand_id
1 'polypeptide(L)'
;MKMFARLKEIAITEYGRIVIDFAIITLLSVMIFRTFLFSSGWPAGGDVLGWISREYLFGTDSRWIYMWRSYSFGFVEGINSMDFLLALIYSVCSDPGITIKIFMFSSFLLAGFSMYVFAYHYTHKHLASLSGSLVYVLNQWLISQLTEAHIDLIFSYAFAPLLFLLLARALETRKIKDILALTLAFSVLVTGFHPEALVIYGVFIPLFVVLHVLLSTKSRDFGAIGKHLLKITSLVGVISFLLAAFLLVPFILNARAPYFSPEYKYPLEDAMAHSYKSVTDAFTLTGIESYGYVFIVEIPEGLGLPSFPVTSLLLGLFFLSYCTILFRRDKYTVFFAVSTLVSIFISVGPNPPLGPLFVWAWFNVPHFAVFRAASRWAMMIAFSNAFFVSILASVLLNYVQKRRESETSGLCLEAKIQRGSQADQLSRVRISFDVLNDFMKKLHQFLRFLSKAILILIFMSGFLSSWFLFNQGLQNYTPPQIYMDPYEWVADQSGDFKIVTVNNSPAEWLSESRVQSDFAFGGMLTDVGWGHDIGHDSSFIHDKPTLQNGGWEFLSRSFVDHLRFQLVRNNMTDNLLKILGPFNYKYIVLPPYITAGIRNFFLSQKGSHVVYDQNSSLILENEFYTSHIFSTADYMFVTGGQDTFQALSKVDSFNLNKTALIFTHQIDGLPIANDLFNGSKALVFVNSDILDLTMSYLKQHTIIAADYGVSSFNYTKYWATSSSWRKVGGLVLGGNTLTTSGANSINIPFSVESDGLYDFWLRIAFAEHRGELRFVVDHVLEGKIRPLADYWSKLQWIRITSLDLKSGQHVITLRNDGSGYNDIDSIAVVKSITFQTQMDEVLDTLKRYRGRVVNVLEAESAFTSDITSGWFLASSSYNDFVLRTEGRGRNISPLGVASASSVESNAVKVQGANDGDINTRWASSKDLPQWLQIEWATPQELSEVRIFFERAYAQDYLIQSWNGTDWIDQFDVKGNTLLQRLHEFQYPIETTKLRINVTSAPDFNMVSIWELEVGSPQAASSSAKIFIPREANYVLAARLSSGPEYGILDIGMNGFTASINCSSSNTGFNWFELEPVFLGTGEQIISISAVDKVDVDEIILYSLEGEEGAIPVNQLFESDSISPHISYEKVSPVQYRVNVESSDPFLLVFSDSYHPLWKAFLDNSEVSPVIAYSFVNGFFINKTGDFDVTLYFTGQIYADLGLRISTITFVVIVAILITPSKVFKRLRDSMRRRKRVQD
;
A
#
# COMPACT_ATOMS: atom_id res chain seq x y z
N MET A 1 -11.36 -56.92 29.97
CA MET A 1 -11.07 -57.92 28.91
C MET A 1 -12.11 -57.97 27.78
N LYS A 2 -13.43 -58.16 28.04
CA LYS A 2 -14.47 -58.21 26.97
C LYS A 2 -14.61 -56.92 26.15
N MET A 3 -14.43 -55.75 26.77
CA MET A 3 -14.46 -54.44 26.08
C MET A 3 -13.30 -54.27 25.08
N PHE A 4 -12.08 -54.67 25.47
CA PHE A 4 -10.91 -54.67 24.60
C PHE A 4 -11.04 -55.65 23.42
N ALA A 5 -11.66 -56.81 23.63
CA ALA A 5 -11.93 -57.77 22.54
C ALA A 5 -12.96 -57.21 21.53
N ARG A 6 -14.04 -56.57 22.01
CA ARG A 6 -15.03 -55.88 21.15
C ARG A 6 -14.45 -54.70 20.39
N LEU A 7 -13.61 -53.89 21.03
CA LEU A 7 -12.89 -52.80 20.37
C LEU A 7 -11.94 -53.33 19.29
N LYS A 8 -11.30 -54.48 19.51
CA LYS A 8 -10.44 -55.13 18.52
C LYS A 8 -11.24 -55.65 17.32
N GLU A 9 -12.43 -56.22 17.53
CA GLU A 9 -13.32 -56.65 16.44
C GLU A 9 -13.84 -55.45 15.62
N ILE A 10 -14.25 -54.36 16.28
CA ILE A 10 -14.71 -53.13 15.60
C ILE A 10 -13.56 -52.48 14.82
N ALA A 11 -12.36 -52.42 15.39
CA ALA A 11 -11.16 -51.84 14.76
C ALA A 11 -10.70 -52.56 13.49
N ILE A 12 -11.13 -53.81 13.26
CA ILE A 12 -10.80 -54.60 12.07
C ILE A 12 -11.77 -54.30 10.91
N THR A 13 -12.92 -53.68 11.18
CA THR A 13 -13.87 -53.25 10.14
C THR A 13 -13.38 -52.01 9.40
N GLU A 14 -13.80 -51.82 8.14
CA GLU A 14 -13.47 -50.64 7.33
C GLU A 14 -13.89 -49.34 8.04
N TYR A 15 -15.12 -49.29 8.57
CA TYR A 15 -15.63 -48.15 9.32
C TYR A 15 -14.86 -47.92 10.63
N GLY A 16 -14.54 -48.98 11.38
CA GLY A 16 -13.75 -48.87 12.60
C GLY A 16 -12.35 -48.32 12.35
N ARG A 17 -11.73 -48.67 11.21
CA ARG A 17 -10.43 -48.12 10.83
C ARG A 17 -10.49 -46.63 10.50
N ILE A 18 -11.51 -46.19 9.76
CA ILE A 18 -11.72 -44.76 9.45
C ILE A 18 -11.87 -43.95 10.75
N VAL A 19 -12.68 -44.45 11.70
CA VAL A 19 -12.89 -43.79 13.00
C VAL A 19 -11.57 -43.67 13.77
N ILE A 20 -10.72 -44.70 13.77
CA ILE A 20 -9.40 -44.65 14.41
C ILE A 20 -8.50 -43.61 13.74
N ASP A 21 -8.41 -43.61 12.42
CA ASP A 21 -7.54 -42.67 11.70
C ASP A 21 -8.00 -41.21 11.91
N PHE A 22 -9.31 -40.97 11.91
CA PHE A 22 -9.88 -39.65 12.20
C PHE A 22 -9.65 -39.24 13.65
N ALA A 23 -9.74 -40.18 14.60
CA ALA A 23 -9.40 -39.93 15.99
C ALA A 23 -7.91 -39.58 16.16
N ILE A 24 -7.00 -40.22 15.42
CA ILE A 24 -5.57 -39.87 15.42
C ILE A 24 -5.37 -38.44 14.94
N ILE A 25 -5.94 -38.07 13.79
CA ILE A 25 -5.86 -36.70 13.24
C ILE A 25 -6.42 -35.69 14.26
N THR A 26 -7.55 -36.02 14.89
CA THR A 26 -8.20 -35.15 15.88
C THR A 26 -7.34 -34.99 17.13
N LEU A 27 -6.78 -36.07 17.68
CA LEU A 27 -5.91 -36.02 18.86
C LEU A 27 -4.66 -35.18 18.60
N LEU A 28 -4.02 -35.34 17.43
CA LEU A 28 -2.89 -34.50 17.04
C LEU A 28 -3.29 -33.02 16.93
N SER A 29 -4.45 -32.74 16.35
CA SER A 29 -4.98 -31.38 16.26
C SER A 29 -5.23 -30.77 17.64
N VAL A 30 -5.83 -31.52 18.57
CA VAL A 30 -6.01 -31.10 19.97
C VAL A 30 -4.67 -30.85 20.66
N MET A 31 -3.64 -31.66 20.39
CA MET A 31 -2.30 -31.43 20.93
C MET A 31 -1.71 -30.11 20.42
N ILE A 32 -1.81 -29.83 19.11
CA ILE A 32 -1.28 -28.59 18.50
C ILE A 32 -2.02 -27.35 19.01
N PHE A 33 -3.35 -27.42 19.07
CA PHE A 33 -4.25 -26.33 19.48
C PHE A 33 -4.56 -26.32 20.98
N ARG A 34 -3.86 -27.09 21.82
CA ARG A 34 -4.19 -27.26 23.24
C ARG A 34 -4.30 -25.93 24.00
N THR A 35 -3.42 -25.00 23.70
CA THR A 35 -3.40 -23.64 24.25
C THR A 35 -4.60 -22.82 23.79
N PHE A 36 -4.97 -22.89 22.51
CA PHE A 36 -6.16 -22.23 21.97
C PHE A 36 -7.42 -22.76 22.64
N LEU A 37 -7.55 -24.09 22.72
CA LEU A 37 -8.75 -24.78 23.23
C LEU A 37 -8.93 -24.65 24.74
N PHE A 38 -7.84 -24.57 25.51
CA PHE A 38 -7.89 -24.66 26.98
C PHE A 38 -7.42 -23.39 27.70
N SER A 39 -7.35 -22.24 27.03
CA SER A 39 -7.08 -20.94 27.69
C SER A 39 -7.88 -19.78 27.11
N SER A 40 -8.02 -18.72 27.91
CA SER A 40 -8.86 -17.55 27.63
C SER A 40 -8.17 -16.44 26.84
N GLY A 41 -6.83 -16.39 26.77
CA GLY A 41 -6.10 -15.35 26.03
C GLY A 41 -6.43 -15.38 24.53
N TRP A 42 -6.28 -14.26 23.84
CA TRP A 42 -6.50 -14.18 22.39
C TRP A 42 -5.50 -15.06 21.64
N PRO A 43 -5.87 -15.63 20.48
CA PRO A 43 -4.88 -16.30 19.63
C PRO A 43 -3.77 -15.31 19.26
N ALA A 44 -2.50 -15.73 19.32
CA ALA A 44 -1.37 -14.92 18.87
C ALA A 44 -1.06 -15.20 17.39
N GLY A 45 -0.59 -14.17 16.68
CA GLY A 45 -0.13 -14.23 15.30
C GLY A 45 -0.15 -12.85 14.64
N GLY A 46 0.54 -12.71 13.50
CA GLY A 46 0.70 -11.44 12.79
C GLY A 46 -0.63 -10.74 12.48
N ASP A 47 -1.54 -11.43 11.80
CA ASP A 47 -2.79 -10.85 11.27
C ASP A 47 -4.01 -11.10 12.17
N VAL A 48 -3.81 -11.78 13.30
CA VAL A 48 -4.91 -12.39 14.07
C VAL A 48 -5.91 -11.37 14.62
N LEU A 49 -5.43 -10.21 15.05
CA LEU A 49 -6.26 -9.15 15.61
C LEU A 49 -7.13 -8.50 14.53
N GLY A 50 -6.63 -8.37 13.30
CA GLY A 50 -7.43 -7.95 12.15
C GLY A 50 -8.60 -8.92 11.88
N TRP A 51 -8.37 -10.23 12.05
CA TRP A 51 -9.44 -11.23 11.93
C TRP A 51 -10.46 -11.19 13.08
N ILE A 52 -10.01 -10.96 14.31
CA ILE A 52 -10.90 -10.77 15.47
C ILE A 52 -11.78 -9.53 15.25
N SER A 53 -11.19 -8.42 14.78
CA SER A 53 -11.89 -7.19 14.45
C SER A 53 -12.91 -7.38 13.33
N ARG A 54 -12.49 -7.99 12.22
CA ARG A 54 -13.38 -8.33 11.09
C ARG A 54 -14.57 -9.16 11.55
N GLU A 55 -14.32 -10.19 12.38
CA GLU A 55 -15.37 -11.09 12.80
C GLU A 55 -16.40 -10.40 13.70
N TYR A 56 -15.96 -9.59 14.66
CA TYR A 56 -16.87 -8.79 15.46
C TYR A 56 -17.75 -7.89 14.57
N LEU A 57 -17.10 -7.13 13.66
CA LEU A 57 -17.78 -6.15 12.83
C LEU A 57 -18.79 -6.79 11.89
N PHE A 58 -18.55 -8.01 11.42
CA PHE A 58 -19.43 -8.68 10.46
C PHE A 58 -20.47 -9.57 11.14
N GLY A 59 -20.10 -10.23 12.23
CA GLY A 59 -20.98 -11.08 13.03
C GLY A 59 -22.04 -10.30 13.81
N THR A 60 -21.79 -9.02 14.12
CA THR A 60 -22.72 -8.15 14.85
C THR A 60 -23.77 -7.53 13.93
N ASP A 61 -25.03 -7.45 14.38
CA ASP A 61 -26.18 -6.87 13.66
C ASP A 61 -26.39 -7.35 12.22
N SER A 62 -25.96 -8.59 11.90
CA SER A 62 -25.97 -9.14 10.54
C SER A 62 -25.19 -8.31 9.51
N ARG A 63 -24.20 -7.53 9.92
CA ARG A 63 -23.47 -6.61 9.03
C ARG A 63 -22.70 -7.28 7.90
N TRP A 64 -22.42 -8.58 8.02
CA TRP A 64 -21.80 -9.39 6.96
C TRP A 64 -22.56 -9.32 5.62
N ILE A 65 -23.87 -9.02 5.59
CA ILE A 65 -24.67 -8.90 4.36
C ILE A 65 -24.57 -7.54 3.65
N TYR A 66 -23.93 -6.54 4.26
CA TYR A 66 -23.80 -5.21 3.68
C TYR A 66 -22.51 -5.06 2.90
N MET A 67 -22.60 -4.36 1.76
CA MET A 67 -21.44 -4.08 0.90
C MET A 67 -20.62 -2.88 1.35
N TRP A 68 -21.24 -1.90 2.02
CA TRP A 68 -20.51 -0.75 2.53
C TRP A 68 -19.90 -1.08 3.88
N ARG A 69 -18.57 -1.04 3.97
CA ARG A 69 -17.84 -1.32 5.21
C ARG A 69 -17.42 -0.02 5.86
N SER A 70 -17.85 0.23 7.09
CA SER A 70 -17.52 1.45 7.85
C SER A 70 -16.13 1.38 8.51
N TYR A 71 -15.07 1.06 7.77
CA TYR A 71 -13.68 1.15 8.25
C TYR A 71 -13.06 2.49 7.85
N SER A 72 -12.45 3.24 8.77
CA SER A 72 -11.89 4.56 8.47
C SER A 72 -12.93 5.48 7.82
N PHE A 73 -12.74 5.85 6.55
CA PHE A 73 -13.70 6.61 5.75
C PHE A 73 -14.74 5.76 5.03
N GLY A 74 -14.67 4.44 5.15
CA GLY A 74 -15.57 3.51 4.51
C GLY A 74 -15.21 3.21 3.06
N PHE A 75 -15.56 2.01 2.61
CA PHE A 75 -15.31 1.53 1.25
C PHE A 75 -16.27 0.40 0.88
N VAL A 76 -16.35 0.10 -0.42
CA VAL A 76 -17.14 -1.04 -0.91
C VAL A 76 -16.35 -2.35 -0.76
N GLU A 77 -16.95 -3.38 -0.17
CA GLU A 77 -16.40 -4.73 -0.11
C GLU A 77 -17.48 -5.75 -0.52
N GLY A 78 -17.07 -6.79 -1.23
CA GLY A 78 -17.98 -7.89 -1.58
C GLY A 78 -18.34 -8.74 -0.36
N ILE A 79 -19.53 -9.34 -0.38
CA ILE A 79 -19.94 -10.33 0.62
C ILE A 79 -19.19 -11.65 0.34
N ASN A 80 -18.59 -12.24 1.37
CA ASN A 80 -17.82 -13.48 1.29
C ASN A 80 -18.53 -14.62 2.03
N SER A 81 -18.48 -15.84 1.50
CA SER A 81 -19.14 -17.01 2.13
C SER A 81 -18.40 -17.53 3.37
N MET A 82 -17.10 -17.24 3.51
CA MET A 82 -16.35 -17.51 4.74
C MET A 82 -16.87 -16.66 5.89
N ASP A 83 -17.17 -15.39 5.65
CA ASP A 83 -17.74 -14.49 6.68
C ASP A 83 -19.10 -15.01 7.17
N PHE A 84 -19.90 -15.66 6.31
CA PHE A 84 -21.12 -16.35 6.74
C PHE A 84 -20.84 -17.52 7.69
N LEU A 85 -19.79 -18.30 7.46
CA LEU A 85 -19.40 -19.40 8.34
C LEU A 85 -18.91 -18.89 9.69
N LEU A 86 -18.12 -17.82 9.69
CA LEU A 86 -17.66 -17.18 10.92
C LEU A 86 -18.84 -16.59 11.70
N ALA A 87 -19.71 -15.82 11.05
CA ALA A 87 -20.90 -15.25 11.67
C ALA A 87 -21.81 -16.32 12.30
N LEU A 88 -21.91 -17.51 11.68
CA LEU A 88 -22.64 -18.64 12.26
C LEU A 88 -22.00 -19.16 13.55
N ILE A 89 -20.66 -19.24 13.62
CA ILE A 89 -19.94 -19.62 14.84
C ILE A 89 -20.10 -18.51 15.89
N TYR A 90 -19.95 -17.24 15.53
CA TYR A 90 -20.12 -16.11 16.44
C TYR A 90 -21.54 -15.98 16.98
N SER A 91 -22.57 -16.36 16.21
CA SER A 91 -23.94 -16.41 16.72
C SER A 91 -24.13 -17.38 17.90
N VAL A 92 -23.22 -18.35 18.06
CA VAL A 92 -23.21 -19.32 19.16
C VAL A 92 -22.24 -18.90 20.27
N CYS A 93 -21.07 -18.39 19.91
CA CYS A 93 -19.99 -18.08 20.84
C CYS A 93 -20.08 -16.68 21.46
N SER A 94 -20.59 -15.69 20.70
CA SER A 94 -20.65 -14.26 21.06
C SER A 94 -19.31 -13.66 21.52
N ASP A 95 -18.19 -14.26 21.13
CA ASP A 95 -16.84 -13.78 21.39
C ASP A 95 -16.01 -13.98 20.11
N PRO A 96 -15.45 -12.91 19.53
CA PRO A 96 -14.76 -13.00 18.25
C PRO A 96 -13.44 -13.78 18.36
N GLY A 97 -12.73 -13.70 19.49
CA GLY A 97 -11.49 -14.44 19.72
C GLY A 97 -11.70 -15.96 19.79
N ILE A 98 -12.76 -16.41 20.47
CA ILE A 98 -13.17 -17.81 20.53
C ILE A 98 -13.64 -18.29 19.15
N THR A 99 -14.41 -17.48 18.42
CA THR A 99 -14.85 -17.80 17.05
C THR A 99 -13.65 -18.10 16.15
N ILE A 100 -12.64 -17.22 16.16
CA ILE A 100 -11.42 -17.38 15.36
C ILE A 100 -10.67 -18.67 15.74
N LYS A 101 -10.51 -18.97 17.04
CA LYS A 101 -9.88 -20.22 17.50
C LYS A 101 -10.62 -21.46 17.00
N ILE A 102 -11.94 -21.49 17.10
CA ILE A 102 -12.78 -22.60 16.63
C ILE A 102 -12.65 -22.77 15.12
N PHE A 103 -12.70 -21.67 14.37
CA PHE A 103 -12.60 -21.71 12.92
C PHE A 103 -11.23 -22.20 12.44
N MET A 104 -10.13 -21.73 13.04
CA MET A 104 -8.78 -22.20 12.72
C MET A 104 -8.62 -23.69 13.04
N PHE A 105 -9.07 -24.13 14.22
CA PHE A 105 -9.04 -25.55 14.61
C PHE A 105 -9.85 -26.43 13.65
N SER A 106 -11.05 -25.97 13.27
CA SER A 106 -11.93 -26.68 12.33
C SER A 106 -11.34 -26.76 10.93
N SER A 107 -10.68 -25.69 10.47
CA SER A 107 -9.99 -25.65 9.18
C SER A 107 -8.79 -26.61 9.15
N PHE A 108 -8.01 -26.68 10.23
CA PHE A 108 -6.92 -27.65 10.35
C PHE A 108 -7.41 -29.10 10.32
N LEU A 109 -8.50 -29.41 11.03
CA LEU A 109 -9.15 -30.72 10.96
C LEU A 109 -9.66 -31.04 9.55
N LEU A 110 -10.30 -30.07 8.91
CA LEU A 110 -10.82 -30.20 7.55
C LEU A 110 -9.69 -30.54 6.57
N ALA A 111 -8.51 -29.91 6.69
CA ALA A 111 -7.34 -30.21 5.86
C ALA A 111 -6.91 -31.69 6.00
N GLY A 112 -6.86 -32.18 7.24
CA GLY A 112 -6.50 -33.57 7.52
C GLY A 112 -7.52 -34.55 6.94
N PHE A 113 -8.80 -34.31 7.19
CA PHE A 113 -9.89 -35.18 6.72
C PHE A 113 -10.06 -35.15 5.20
N SER A 114 -10.03 -33.97 4.58
CA SER A 114 -10.17 -33.82 3.13
C SER A 114 -9.04 -34.54 2.40
N MET A 115 -7.80 -34.38 2.86
CA MET A 115 -6.65 -35.08 2.28
C MET A 115 -6.71 -36.59 2.49
N TYR A 116 -7.12 -37.05 3.68
CA TYR A 116 -7.30 -38.49 3.94
C TYR A 116 -8.30 -39.10 2.95
N VAL A 117 -9.47 -38.47 2.78
CA VAL A 117 -10.52 -38.98 1.89
C VAL A 117 -10.06 -38.95 0.43
N PHE A 118 -9.37 -37.87 0.00
CA PHE A 118 -8.77 -37.80 -1.33
C PHE A 118 -7.76 -38.93 -1.58
N ALA A 119 -6.82 -39.14 -0.65
CA ALA A 119 -5.82 -40.20 -0.76
C ALA A 119 -6.44 -41.60 -0.69
N TYR A 120 -7.51 -41.81 0.10
CA TYR A 120 -8.21 -43.10 0.16
C TYR A 120 -8.94 -43.43 -1.12
N HIS A 121 -9.55 -42.43 -1.75
CA HIS A 121 -10.20 -42.59 -3.05
C HIS A 121 -9.25 -43.16 -4.11
N TYR A 122 -7.96 -42.79 -4.04
CA TYR A 122 -6.96 -43.22 -5.01
C TYR A 122 -6.15 -44.47 -4.59
N THR A 123 -5.77 -44.59 -3.32
CA THR A 123 -4.91 -45.69 -2.83
C THR A 123 -5.70 -46.91 -2.36
N HIS A 124 -6.96 -46.73 -1.96
CA HIS A 124 -7.80 -47.75 -1.29
C HIS A 124 -7.12 -48.40 -0.07
N LYS A 125 -6.23 -47.67 0.61
CA LYS A 125 -5.46 -48.16 1.76
C LYS A 125 -5.44 -47.11 2.87
N HIS A 126 -6.14 -47.40 3.97
CA HIS A 126 -6.26 -46.49 5.13
C HIS A 126 -4.92 -45.94 5.65
N LEU A 127 -3.91 -46.79 5.82
CA LEU A 127 -2.60 -46.34 6.30
C LEU A 127 -1.86 -45.43 5.30
N ALA A 128 -2.03 -45.67 4.00
CA ALA A 128 -1.47 -44.80 2.97
C ALA A 128 -2.18 -43.43 2.96
N SER A 129 -3.51 -43.44 3.13
CA SER A 129 -4.31 -42.23 3.29
C SER A 129 -3.93 -41.42 4.52
N LEU A 130 -3.73 -42.10 5.66
CA LEU A 130 -3.27 -41.46 6.88
C LEU A 130 -1.89 -40.83 6.69
N SER A 131 -0.94 -41.51 6.04
CA SER A 131 0.38 -40.90 5.77
C SER A 131 0.30 -39.65 4.89
N GLY A 132 -0.57 -39.65 3.86
CA GLY A 132 -0.77 -38.47 3.03
C GLY A 132 -1.40 -37.31 3.81
N SER A 133 -2.42 -37.61 4.62
CA SER A 133 -3.07 -36.65 5.51
C SER A 133 -2.07 -36.01 6.49
N LEU A 134 -1.24 -36.82 7.17
CA LEU A 134 -0.26 -36.32 8.12
C LEU A 134 0.81 -35.44 7.47
N VAL A 135 1.33 -35.80 6.30
CA VAL A 135 2.29 -34.93 5.56
C VAL A 135 1.64 -33.62 5.15
N TYR A 136 0.35 -33.65 4.81
CA TYR A 136 -0.39 -32.45 4.42
C TYR A 136 -0.66 -31.49 5.59
N VAL A 137 -0.94 -31.98 6.80
CA VAL A 137 -1.19 -31.09 7.94
C VAL A 137 0.06 -30.80 8.80
N LEU A 138 1.10 -31.63 8.73
CA LEU A 138 2.35 -31.48 9.50
C LEU A 138 3.53 -31.11 8.58
N ASN A 139 3.41 -29.99 7.87
CA ASN A 139 4.49 -29.40 7.08
C ASN A 139 4.77 -27.96 7.53
N GLN A 140 6.03 -27.52 7.41
CA GLN A 140 6.48 -26.24 7.96
C GLN A 140 5.83 -25.04 7.27
N TRP A 141 5.52 -25.12 5.98
CA TRP A 141 4.79 -24.07 5.28
C TRP A 141 3.42 -23.79 5.93
N LEU A 142 2.57 -24.80 6.14
CA LEU A 142 1.26 -24.61 6.80
C LEU A 142 1.42 -24.06 8.22
N ILE A 143 2.46 -24.50 8.93
CA ILE A 143 2.74 -24.02 10.29
C ILE A 143 3.09 -22.54 10.28
N SER A 144 3.92 -22.07 9.35
CA SER A 144 4.20 -20.65 9.21
C SER A 144 2.92 -19.83 8.94
N GLN A 145 1.95 -20.37 8.20
CA GLN A 145 0.65 -19.71 8.02
C GLN A 145 -0.19 -19.67 9.31
N LEU A 146 -0.09 -20.70 10.15
CA LEU A 146 -0.77 -20.75 11.45
C LEU A 146 -0.15 -19.76 12.45
N THR A 147 1.17 -19.58 12.43
CA THR A 147 1.86 -18.62 13.31
C THR A 147 1.58 -17.17 12.93
N GLU A 148 1.27 -16.89 11.66
CA GLU A 148 0.76 -15.58 11.23
C GLU A 148 -0.74 -15.39 11.40
N ALA A 149 -1.49 -16.49 11.56
CA ALA A 149 -2.95 -16.51 11.47
C ALA A 149 -3.49 -16.03 10.10
N HIS A 150 -2.94 -16.53 8.99
CA HIS A 150 -3.51 -16.34 7.65
C HIS A 150 -4.78 -17.23 7.44
N ILE A 151 -5.88 -16.89 8.11
CA ILE A 151 -7.04 -17.77 8.31
C ILE A 151 -7.73 -18.19 7.02
N ASP A 152 -7.99 -17.25 6.12
CA ASP A 152 -8.64 -17.50 4.83
C ASP A 152 -7.77 -18.34 3.88
N LEU A 153 -6.46 -18.19 3.94
CA LEU A 153 -5.51 -19.04 3.22
C LEU A 153 -5.53 -20.47 3.79
N ILE A 154 -5.53 -20.63 5.11
CA ILE A 154 -5.63 -21.94 5.79
C ILE A 154 -6.95 -22.63 5.42
N PHE A 155 -8.06 -21.90 5.39
CA PHE A 155 -9.36 -22.43 4.96
C PHE A 155 -9.33 -22.89 3.49
N SER A 156 -8.79 -22.06 2.59
CA SER A 156 -8.64 -22.38 1.17
C SER A 156 -7.79 -23.63 0.95
N TYR A 157 -6.67 -23.74 1.68
CA TYR A 157 -5.80 -24.91 1.70
C TYR A 157 -6.56 -26.16 2.16
N ALA A 158 -7.25 -26.07 3.31
CA ALA A 158 -7.98 -27.19 3.90
C ALA A 158 -9.04 -27.80 2.98
N PHE A 159 -9.71 -26.95 2.19
CA PHE A 159 -10.79 -27.37 1.31
C PHE A 159 -10.31 -27.94 -0.03
N ALA A 160 -9.09 -27.63 -0.47
CA ALA A 160 -8.60 -27.99 -1.80
C ALA A 160 -8.65 -29.51 -2.11
N PRO A 161 -8.23 -30.43 -1.22
CA PRO A 161 -8.31 -31.87 -1.53
C PRO A 161 -9.74 -32.36 -1.76
N LEU A 162 -10.72 -31.79 -1.03
CA LEU A 162 -12.13 -32.12 -1.23
C LEU A 162 -12.65 -31.61 -2.58
N LEU A 163 -12.26 -30.39 -2.97
CA LEU A 163 -12.60 -29.82 -4.27
C LEU A 163 -12.12 -30.70 -5.43
N PHE A 164 -10.83 -31.11 -5.41
CA PHE A 164 -10.26 -31.97 -6.45
C PHE A 164 -10.85 -33.40 -6.43
N LEU A 165 -11.22 -33.92 -5.25
CA LEU A 165 -11.93 -35.19 -5.14
C LEU A 165 -13.30 -35.14 -5.84
N LEU A 166 -14.08 -34.08 -5.58
CA LEU A 166 -15.40 -33.91 -6.18
C LEU A 166 -15.30 -33.70 -7.68
N LEU A 167 -14.27 -32.98 -8.14
CA LEU A 167 -13.97 -32.79 -9.56
C LEU A 167 -13.68 -34.14 -10.24
N ALA A 168 -12.79 -34.94 -9.65
CA ALA A 168 -12.47 -36.28 -10.12
C ALA A 168 -13.72 -37.16 -10.21
N ARG A 169 -14.54 -37.21 -9.16
CA ARG A 169 -15.78 -38.00 -9.12
C ARG A 169 -16.81 -37.56 -10.14
N ALA A 170 -16.97 -36.26 -10.37
CA ALA A 170 -17.91 -35.75 -11.37
C ALA A 170 -17.50 -36.16 -12.79
N LEU A 171 -16.19 -36.10 -13.10
CA LEU A 171 -15.64 -36.53 -14.39
C LEU A 171 -15.77 -38.05 -14.62
N GLU A 172 -15.55 -38.84 -13.57
CA GLU A 172 -15.58 -40.31 -13.64
C GLU A 172 -17.00 -40.89 -13.65
N THR A 173 -17.86 -40.45 -12.73
CA THR A 173 -19.20 -41.04 -12.55
C THR A 173 -20.26 -40.42 -13.46
N ARG A 174 -20.09 -39.14 -13.80
CA ARG A 174 -21.05 -38.32 -14.59
C ARG A 174 -22.45 -38.27 -13.98
N LYS A 175 -22.61 -38.63 -12.70
CA LYS A 175 -23.90 -38.61 -12.01
C LYS A 175 -24.24 -37.19 -11.63
N ILE A 176 -25.52 -36.84 -11.74
CA ILE A 176 -26.01 -35.49 -11.39
C ILE A 176 -25.68 -35.12 -9.94
N LYS A 177 -25.72 -36.06 -8.99
CA LYS A 177 -25.39 -35.77 -7.58
C LYS A 177 -23.92 -35.40 -7.38
N ASP A 178 -23.00 -36.08 -8.07
CA ASP A 178 -21.57 -35.77 -8.00
C ASP A 178 -21.28 -34.41 -8.67
N ILE A 179 -21.97 -34.09 -9.77
CA ILE A 179 -21.88 -32.78 -10.42
C ILE A 179 -22.43 -31.66 -9.51
N LEU A 180 -23.57 -31.88 -8.85
CA LEU A 180 -24.16 -30.92 -7.93
C LEU A 180 -23.29 -30.70 -6.68
N ALA A 181 -22.70 -31.76 -6.13
CA ALA A 181 -21.74 -31.63 -5.03
C ALA A 181 -20.52 -30.81 -5.46
N LEU A 182 -20.02 -31.03 -6.69
CA LEU A 182 -18.97 -30.20 -7.27
C LEU A 182 -19.40 -28.74 -7.44
N THR A 183 -20.65 -28.46 -7.83
CA THR A 183 -21.14 -27.07 -7.94
C THR A 183 -21.13 -26.32 -6.61
N LEU A 184 -21.49 -26.99 -5.50
CA LEU A 184 -21.38 -26.39 -4.16
C LEU A 184 -19.92 -26.11 -3.79
N ALA A 185 -19.02 -27.07 -4.06
CA ALA A 185 -17.58 -26.88 -3.79
C ALA A 185 -16.96 -25.75 -4.64
N PHE A 186 -17.35 -25.62 -5.91
CA PHE A 186 -16.92 -24.51 -6.76
C PHE A 186 -17.50 -23.17 -6.30
N SER A 187 -18.73 -23.15 -5.77
CA SER A 187 -19.28 -21.92 -5.19
C SER A 187 -18.46 -21.47 -3.98
N VAL A 188 -18.05 -22.39 -3.09
CA VAL A 188 -17.13 -22.06 -1.98
C VAL A 188 -15.78 -21.58 -2.50
N LEU A 189 -15.21 -22.22 -3.54
CA LEU A 189 -13.98 -21.74 -4.20
C LEU A 189 -14.11 -20.28 -4.66
N VAL A 190 -15.20 -19.92 -5.34
CA VAL A 190 -15.38 -18.58 -5.93
C VAL A 190 -15.69 -17.53 -4.86
N THR A 191 -16.39 -17.91 -3.79
CA THR A 191 -16.97 -16.94 -2.84
C THR A 191 -16.28 -16.89 -1.49
N GLY A 192 -15.46 -17.89 -1.15
CA GLY A 192 -14.92 -18.11 0.19
C GLY A 192 -13.40 -18.24 0.26
N PHE A 193 -12.72 -18.39 -0.87
CA PHE A 193 -11.27 -18.58 -0.87
C PHE A 193 -10.54 -17.24 -0.85
N HIS A 194 -9.35 -17.24 -0.26
CA HIS A 194 -8.38 -16.17 -0.42
C HIS A 194 -8.14 -15.93 -1.93
N PRO A 195 -8.11 -14.67 -2.43
CA PRO A 195 -7.99 -14.36 -3.86
C PRO A 195 -6.82 -15.06 -4.57
N GLU A 196 -5.66 -15.16 -3.93
CA GLU A 196 -4.52 -15.89 -4.51
C GLU A 196 -4.76 -17.40 -4.61
N ALA A 197 -5.45 -18.02 -3.64
CA ALA A 197 -5.79 -19.43 -3.71
C ALA A 197 -6.80 -19.71 -4.83
N LEU A 198 -7.74 -18.78 -5.06
CA LEU A 198 -8.66 -18.84 -6.22
C LEU A 198 -7.87 -18.89 -7.53
N VAL A 199 -6.80 -18.09 -7.67
CA VAL A 199 -5.96 -18.06 -8.87
C VAL A 199 -5.13 -19.34 -8.99
N ILE A 200 -4.44 -19.74 -7.91
CA ILE A 200 -3.60 -20.95 -7.89
C ILE A 200 -4.43 -22.18 -8.28
N TYR A 201 -5.53 -22.44 -7.58
CA TYR A 201 -6.38 -23.59 -7.89
C TYR A 201 -7.14 -23.41 -9.21
N GLY A 202 -7.49 -22.18 -9.57
CA GLY A 202 -8.08 -21.83 -10.86
C GLY A 202 -7.19 -22.18 -12.05
N VAL A 203 -5.85 -22.14 -11.90
CA VAL A 203 -4.89 -22.62 -12.91
C VAL A 203 -4.84 -24.15 -12.95
N PHE A 204 -4.83 -24.81 -11.78
CA PHE A 204 -4.67 -26.26 -11.70
C PHE A 204 -5.94 -27.05 -12.03
N ILE A 205 -7.13 -26.49 -11.88
CA ILE A 205 -8.39 -27.17 -12.23
C ILE A 205 -8.53 -27.45 -13.73
N PRO A 206 -8.36 -26.47 -14.65
CA PRO A 206 -8.33 -26.73 -16.09
C PRO A 206 -7.23 -27.71 -16.47
N LEU A 207 -6.02 -27.57 -15.88
CA LEU A 207 -4.92 -28.50 -16.12
C LEU A 207 -5.30 -29.94 -15.72
N PHE A 208 -5.94 -30.11 -14.56
CA PHE A 208 -6.45 -31.40 -14.09
C PHE A 208 -7.46 -31.98 -15.09
N VAL A 209 -8.43 -31.19 -15.56
CA VAL A 209 -9.44 -31.61 -16.54
C VAL A 209 -8.78 -32.05 -17.85
N VAL A 210 -7.85 -31.25 -18.38
CA VAL A 210 -7.13 -31.55 -19.64
C VAL A 210 -6.36 -32.86 -19.52
N LEU A 211 -5.55 -33.03 -18.47
CA LEU A 211 -4.79 -34.26 -18.26
C LEU A 211 -5.69 -35.47 -18.00
N HIS A 212 -6.81 -35.27 -17.30
CA HIS A 212 -7.80 -36.31 -17.09
C HIS A 212 -8.39 -36.82 -18.41
N VAL A 213 -8.68 -35.92 -19.35
CA VAL A 213 -9.20 -36.26 -20.68
C VAL A 213 -8.13 -36.93 -21.53
N LEU A 214 -6.92 -36.36 -21.62
CA LEU A 214 -5.85 -36.85 -22.47
C LEU A 214 -5.33 -38.24 -22.05
N LEU A 215 -5.30 -38.51 -20.74
CA LEU A 215 -4.71 -39.73 -20.18
C LEU A 215 -5.76 -40.80 -19.80
N SER A 216 -7.04 -40.57 -20.05
CA SER A 216 -8.10 -41.57 -19.83
C SER A 216 -8.08 -42.63 -20.94
N THR A 217 -7.80 -43.89 -20.58
CA THR A 217 -7.69 -45.01 -21.53
C THR A 217 -9.01 -45.81 -21.64
N LYS A 218 -9.47 -46.05 -22.89
CA LYS A 218 -10.17 -47.26 -23.42
C LYS A 218 -11.14 -47.02 -24.59
N SER A 219 -11.48 -45.78 -24.96
CA SER A 219 -12.30 -45.49 -26.16
C SER A 219 -12.05 -44.07 -26.63
N ARG A 220 -11.54 -43.91 -27.87
CA ARG A 220 -11.10 -42.62 -28.46
C ARG A 220 -12.25 -41.92 -29.22
N ASP A 221 -13.42 -41.78 -28.62
CA ASP A 221 -14.43 -40.85 -29.13
C ASP A 221 -14.26 -39.50 -28.42
N PHE A 222 -13.32 -38.70 -28.92
CA PHE A 222 -13.08 -37.34 -28.42
C PHE A 222 -14.32 -36.45 -28.55
N GLY A 223 -15.22 -36.73 -29.51
CA GLY A 223 -16.48 -36.00 -29.67
C GLY A 223 -17.46 -36.28 -28.52
N ALA A 224 -17.64 -37.55 -28.14
CA ALA A 224 -18.47 -37.92 -27.00
C ALA A 224 -17.88 -37.41 -25.66
N ILE A 225 -16.55 -37.49 -25.49
CA ILE A 225 -15.87 -36.96 -24.31
C ILE A 225 -16.04 -35.43 -24.23
N GLY A 226 -15.85 -34.72 -25.34
CA GLY A 226 -16.07 -33.27 -25.44
C GLY A 226 -17.50 -32.87 -25.08
N LYS A 227 -18.52 -33.59 -25.61
CA LYS A 227 -19.93 -33.36 -25.26
C LYS A 227 -20.22 -33.56 -23.77
N HIS A 228 -19.65 -34.60 -23.17
CA HIS A 228 -19.81 -34.85 -21.74
C HIS A 228 -19.11 -33.80 -20.88
N LEU A 229 -17.90 -33.40 -21.26
CA LEU A 229 -17.15 -32.37 -20.57
C LEU A 229 -17.90 -31.04 -20.63
N LEU A 230 -18.33 -30.63 -21.83
CA LEU A 230 -19.13 -29.43 -22.03
C LEU A 230 -20.38 -29.43 -21.15
N LYS A 231 -21.08 -30.57 -21.04
CA LYS A 231 -22.25 -30.69 -20.16
C LYS A 231 -21.90 -30.51 -18.68
N ILE A 232 -20.80 -31.10 -18.21
CA ILE A 232 -20.37 -30.95 -16.81
C ILE A 232 -19.95 -29.50 -16.57
N THR A 233 -19.07 -28.94 -17.40
CA THR A 233 -18.52 -27.59 -17.21
C THR A 233 -19.59 -26.51 -17.35
N SER A 234 -20.54 -26.63 -18.29
CA SER A 234 -21.68 -25.70 -18.40
C SER A 234 -22.60 -25.77 -17.19
N LEU A 235 -22.93 -26.98 -16.72
CA LEU A 235 -23.80 -27.13 -15.55
C LEU A 235 -23.11 -26.60 -14.28
N VAL A 236 -21.83 -26.92 -14.09
CA VAL A 236 -21.03 -26.40 -12.97
C VAL A 236 -20.91 -24.89 -13.09
N GLY A 237 -20.55 -24.35 -14.25
CA GLY A 237 -20.39 -22.91 -14.46
C GLY A 237 -21.67 -22.13 -14.18
N VAL A 238 -22.80 -22.53 -14.78
CA VAL A 238 -24.09 -21.83 -14.60
C VAL A 238 -24.57 -21.91 -13.15
N ILE A 239 -24.55 -23.11 -12.54
CA ILE A 239 -25.05 -23.26 -11.18
C ILE A 239 -24.13 -22.58 -10.16
N SER A 240 -22.81 -22.70 -10.31
CA SER A 240 -21.86 -22.02 -9.42
C SER A 240 -21.97 -20.50 -9.56
N PHE A 241 -22.23 -19.97 -10.77
CA PHE A 241 -22.53 -18.55 -10.97
C PHE A 241 -23.79 -18.13 -10.21
N LEU A 242 -24.88 -18.90 -10.32
CA LEU A 242 -26.12 -18.62 -9.60
C LEU A 242 -25.95 -18.71 -8.08
N LEU A 243 -25.16 -19.66 -7.58
CA LEU A 243 -24.82 -19.77 -6.16
C LEU A 243 -23.92 -18.62 -5.68
N ALA A 244 -23.02 -18.14 -6.53
CA ALA A 244 -22.13 -17.02 -6.25
C ALA A 244 -22.71 -15.65 -6.64
N ALA A 245 -24.00 -15.57 -6.98
CA ALA A 245 -24.62 -14.36 -7.51
C ALA A 245 -24.52 -13.16 -6.55
N PHE A 246 -24.57 -13.39 -5.23
CA PHE A 246 -24.36 -12.33 -4.22
C PHE A 246 -23.01 -11.61 -4.33
N LEU A 247 -21.97 -12.28 -4.82
CA LEU A 247 -20.65 -11.71 -5.04
C LEU A 247 -20.48 -11.24 -6.49
N LEU A 248 -20.89 -12.08 -7.46
CA LEU A 248 -20.60 -11.85 -8.88
C LEU A 248 -21.50 -10.78 -9.52
N VAL A 249 -22.77 -10.67 -9.11
CA VAL A 249 -23.69 -9.67 -9.70
C VAL A 249 -23.24 -8.24 -9.36
N PRO A 250 -22.97 -7.88 -8.08
CA PRO A 250 -22.38 -6.59 -7.76
C PRO A 250 -21.04 -6.35 -8.47
N PHE A 251 -20.18 -7.38 -8.51
CA PHE A 251 -18.86 -7.27 -9.13
C PHE A 251 -18.94 -6.92 -10.62
N ILE A 252 -19.85 -7.56 -11.37
CA ILE A 252 -20.08 -7.28 -12.80
C ILE A 252 -20.67 -5.89 -13.02
N LEU A 253 -21.50 -5.42 -12.08
CA LEU A 253 -22.11 -4.09 -12.10
C LEU A 253 -21.21 -3.00 -11.47
N ASN A 254 -19.92 -3.29 -11.31
CA ASN A 254 -18.89 -2.38 -10.81
C ASN A 254 -19.10 -1.89 -9.36
N ALA A 255 -19.85 -2.64 -8.55
CA ALA A 255 -19.87 -2.51 -7.09
C ALA A 255 -18.89 -3.54 -6.53
N ARG A 256 -17.59 -3.20 -6.52
CA ARG A 256 -16.49 -4.10 -6.14
C ARG A 256 -15.40 -3.36 -5.41
N ALA A 257 -14.64 -4.09 -4.59
CA ALA A 257 -13.59 -3.50 -3.77
C ALA A 257 -12.47 -2.85 -4.60
N PRO A 258 -11.87 -1.74 -4.12
CA PRO A 258 -10.83 -1.01 -4.85
C PRO A 258 -9.60 -1.84 -5.22
N TYR A 259 -9.23 -2.81 -4.38
CA TYR A 259 -8.07 -3.68 -4.62
C TYR A 259 -8.27 -4.69 -5.77
N PHE A 260 -9.46 -4.79 -6.35
CA PHE A 260 -9.68 -5.49 -7.63
C PHE A 260 -9.46 -4.59 -8.87
N SER A 261 -9.13 -3.31 -8.67
CA SER A 261 -8.77 -2.39 -9.74
C SER A 261 -7.52 -2.86 -10.49
N PRO A 262 -7.45 -2.71 -11.82
CA PRO A 262 -6.22 -2.91 -12.59
C PRO A 262 -5.03 -2.02 -12.18
N GLU A 263 -5.31 -0.92 -11.48
CA GLU A 263 -4.32 0.01 -10.96
C GLU A 263 -3.59 -0.54 -9.72
N TYR A 264 -4.23 -1.44 -8.96
CA TYR A 264 -3.65 -1.99 -7.74
C TYR A 264 -2.52 -2.98 -8.07
N LYS A 265 -1.30 -2.65 -7.64
CA LYS A 265 -0.08 -3.43 -7.90
C LYS A 265 0.87 -3.32 -6.71
N TYR A 266 1.59 -4.40 -6.43
CA TYR A 266 2.72 -4.40 -5.51
C TYR A 266 4.03 -4.11 -6.24
N PRO A 267 5.02 -3.52 -5.55
CA PRO A 267 6.37 -3.38 -6.06
C PRO A 267 7.04 -4.75 -6.21
N LEU A 268 7.91 -4.91 -7.21
CA LEU A 268 8.64 -6.16 -7.46
C LEU A 268 9.42 -6.66 -6.22
N GLU A 269 9.93 -5.73 -5.42
CA GLU A 269 10.73 -6.02 -4.23
C GLU A 269 9.92 -6.77 -3.15
N ASP A 270 8.61 -6.57 -3.06
CA ASP A 270 7.75 -7.34 -2.16
C ASP A 270 7.73 -8.83 -2.57
N ALA A 271 7.65 -9.10 -3.87
CA ALA A 271 7.78 -10.47 -4.39
C ALA A 271 9.15 -11.08 -4.11
N MET A 272 10.22 -10.27 -4.10
CA MET A 272 11.56 -10.75 -3.72
C MET A 272 11.64 -11.16 -2.24
N ALA A 273 10.94 -10.42 -1.36
CA ALA A 273 10.88 -10.68 0.07
C ALA A 273 10.07 -11.95 0.38
N HIS A 274 8.92 -12.13 -0.27
CA HIS A 274 7.97 -13.23 0.01
C HIS A 274 8.08 -14.43 -0.96
N SER A 275 9.28 -14.71 -1.45
CA SER A 275 9.60 -15.87 -2.30
C SER A 275 10.64 -16.77 -1.67
N TYR A 276 10.59 -18.07 -1.97
CA TYR A 276 11.64 -18.99 -1.56
C TYR A 276 12.98 -18.61 -2.20
N LYS A 277 14.07 -18.75 -1.43
CA LYS A 277 15.42 -18.48 -1.92
C LYS A 277 15.99 -19.61 -2.76
N SER A 278 15.49 -20.84 -2.59
CA SER A 278 15.91 -22.00 -3.38
C SER A 278 14.76 -22.93 -3.75
N VAL A 279 14.96 -23.68 -4.84
CA VAL A 279 14.08 -24.78 -5.29
C VAL A 279 13.96 -25.87 -4.22
N THR A 280 15.04 -26.12 -3.46
CA THR A 280 15.06 -27.12 -2.39
C THR A 280 14.07 -26.73 -1.30
N ASP A 281 14.13 -25.49 -0.82
CA ASP A 281 13.26 -25.00 0.26
C ASP A 281 11.78 -25.05 -0.13
N ALA A 282 11.48 -24.65 -1.38
CA ALA A 282 10.13 -24.74 -1.92
C ALA A 282 9.63 -26.20 -1.99
N PHE A 283 10.49 -27.14 -2.43
CA PHE A 283 10.13 -28.55 -2.55
C PHE A 283 9.96 -29.25 -1.20
N THR A 284 10.78 -28.88 -0.19
CA THR A 284 10.70 -29.40 1.18
C THR A 284 9.68 -28.69 2.05
N LEU A 285 9.05 -27.62 1.56
CA LEU A 285 8.05 -26.82 2.25
C LEU A 285 8.59 -26.16 3.52
N THR A 286 9.81 -25.63 3.45
CA THR A 286 10.44 -24.91 4.56
C THR A 286 9.55 -23.74 5.00
N GLY A 287 9.47 -23.46 6.30
CA GLY A 287 8.68 -22.32 6.81
C GLY A 287 9.24 -20.99 6.28
N ILE A 288 8.38 -20.05 5.91
CA ILE A 288 8.79 -18.78 5.29
C ILE A 288 8.20 -17.55 5.98
N GLU A 289 6.95 -17.62 6.47
CA GLU A 289 6.35 -16.49 7.20
C GLU A 289 6.85 -16.47 8.64
N SER A 290 7.43 -15.35 9.07
CA SER A 290 8.22 -15.29 10.31
C SER A 290 7.98 -14.06 11.18
N TYR A 291 6.86 -13.37 11.01
CA TYR A 291 6.51 -12.18 11.78
C TYR A 291 5.88 -12.54 13.13
N GLY A 292 4.83 -13.37 13.11
CA GLY A 292 3.97 -13.61 14.26
C GLY A 292 4.70 -14.14 15.49
N TYR A 293 5.58 -15.13 15.32
CA TYR A 293 6.23 -15.86 16.44
C TYR A 293 7.74 -15.59 16.53
N VAL A 294 8.21 -14.47 15.97
CA VAL A 294 9.64 -14.18 15.78
C VAL A 294 10.49 -14.28 17.06
N PHE A 295 9.90 -14.11 18.25
CA PHE A 295 10.64 -14.20 19.52
C PHE A 295 10.66 -15.58 20.17
N ILE A 296 9.79 -16.48 19.74
CA ILE A 296 9.68 -17.81 20.33
C ILE A 296 10.32 -18.86 19.41
N VAL A 297 10.29 -18.65 18.09
CA VAL A 297 10.86 -19.58 17.12
C VAL A 297 11.35 -18.87 15.86
N GLU A 298 12.58 -19.17 15.45
CA GLU A 298 13.09 -18.82 14.13
C GLU A 298 12.46 -19.77 13.10
N ILE A 299 11.51 -19.30 12.30
CA ILE A 299 10.63 -20.17 11.52
C ILE A 299 11.34 -21.12 10.53
N PRO A 300 12.31 -20.67 9.70
CA PRO A 300 12.94 -21.56 8.72
C PRO A 300 13.70 -22.74 9.34
N GLU A 301 14.28 -22.56 10.53
CA GLU A 301 15.18 -23.56 11.15
C GLU A 301 14.59 -24.20 12.42
N GLY A 302 13.82 -23.44 13.19
CA GLY A 302 13.37 -23.78 14.54
C GLY A 302 12.03 -24.53 14.64
N LEU A 303 11.28 -24.67 13.54
CA LEU A 303 10.03 -25.45 13.54
C LEU A 303 10.27 -26.97 13.69
N GLY A 304 11.39 -27.44 13.15
CA GLY A 304 11.80 -28.84 13.15
C GLY A 304 12.41 -29.31 14.46
N LEU A 305 12.67 -30.62 14.57
CA LEU A 305 13.39 -31.19 15.71
C LEU A 305 14.81 -30.60 15.76
N PRO A 306 15.23 -29.98 16.88
CA PRO A 306 16.55 -29.38 16.99
C PRO A 306 17.69 -30.35 16.66
N SER A 307 18.70 -29.84 15.94
CA SER A 307 19.90 -30.60 15.53
C SER A 307 19.64 -31.81 14.61
N PHE A 308 18.39 -32.03 14.17
CA PHE A 308 18.05 -33.07 13.20
C PHE A 308 17.94 -32.48 11.78
N PRO A 309 18.51 -33.13 10.74
CA PRO A 309 18.48 -32.60 9.37
C PRO A 309 17.12 -32.84 8.70
N VAL A 310 16.09 -32.13 9.16
CA VAL A 310 14.71 -32.25 8.67
C VAL A 310 14.63 -32.02 7.17
N THR A 311 15.24 -30.95 6.67
CA THR A 311 15.22 -30.61 5.23
C THR A 311 15.82 -31.72 4.38
N SER A 312 16.94 -32.31 4.80
CA SER A 312 17.56 -33.43 4.09
C SER A 312 16.70 -34.70 4.13
N LEU A 313 16.05 -34.98 5.26
CA LEU A 313 15.09 -36.08 5.38
C LEU A 313 13.92 -35.90 4.42
N LEU A 314 13.30 -34.72 4.43
CA LEU A 314 12.14 -34.39 3.58
C LEU A 314 12.51 -34.41 2.10
N LEU A 315 13.67 -33.86 1.74
CA LEU A 315 14.18 -33.90 0.37
C LEU A 315 14.31 -35.34 -0.13
N GLY A 316 14.96 -36.20 0.66
CA GLY A 316 15.12 -37.62 0.31
C GLY A 316 13.79 -38.37 0.23
N LEU A 317 12.89 -38.11 1.19
CA LEU A 317 11.57 -38.74 1.25
C LEU A 317 10.69 -38.33 0.07
N PHE A 318 10.58 -37.03 -0.20
CA PHE A 318 9.77 -36.51 -1.28
C PHE A 318 10.35 -36.94 -2.62
N PHE A 319 11.66 -36.83 -2.83
CA PHE A 319 12.29 -37.32 -4.06
C PHE A 319 11.98 -38.81 -4.31
N LEU A 320 12.14 -39.67 -3.29
CA LEU A 320 11.80 -41.08 -3.37
C LEU A 320 10.31 -41.31 -3.69
N SER A 321 9.41 -40.49 -3.13
CA SER A 321 7.97 -40.59 -3.40
C SER A 321 7.63 -40.24 -4.84
N TYR A 322 8.30 -39.27 -5.45
CA TYR A 322 8.10 -38.91 -6.86
C TYR A 322 8.68 -39.96 -7.81
N CYS A 323 9.69 -40.74 -7.40
CA CYS A 323 10.17 -41.89 -8.18
C CYS A 323 9.07 -42.92 -8.46
N THR A 324 7.95 -42.91 -7.73
CA THR A 324 6.79 -43.76 -8.04
C THR A 324 6.22 -43.53 -9.44
N ILE A 325 6.44 -42.36 -10.04
CA ILE A 325 6.05 -42.05 -11.42
C ILE A 325 6.75 -42.93 -12.45
N LEU A 326 7.94 -43.47 -12.13
CA LEU A 326 8.71 -44.31 -13.06
C LEU A 326 7.97 -45.60 -13.41
N PHE A 327 7.15 -46.11 -12.50
CA PHE A 327 6.40 -47.36 -12.66
C PHE A 327 4.88 -47.18 -12.57
N ARG A 328 4.38 -45.99 -12.20
CA ARG A 328 2.95 -45.65 -12.18
C ARG A 328 2.68 -44.31 -12.88
N ARG A 329 2.32 -44.36 -14.15
CA ARG A 329 2.03 -43.19 -15.02
C ARG A 329 0.55 -43.11 -15.36
N ASP A 330 -0.26 -42.67 -14.40
CA ASP A 330 -1.67 -42.40 -14.63
C ASP A 330 -1.99 -40.91 -14.55
N LYS A 331 -3.23 -40.56 -14.88
CA LYS A 331 -3.69 -39.17 -14.97
C LYS A 331 -3.42 -38.35 -13.71
N TYR A 332 -3.46 -38.96 -12.52
CA TYR A 332 -3.22 -38.27 -11.26
C TYR A 332 -1.73 -38.09 -10.98
N THR A 333 -0.90 -39.13 -11.18
CA THR A 333 0.55 -39.01 -10.98
C THR A 333 1.20 -38.02 -11.93
N VAL A 334 0.75 -37.97 -13.19
CA VAL A 334 1.23 -36.97 -14.15
C VAL A 334 0.77 -35.56 -13.73
N PHE A 335 -0.50 -35.38 -13.35
CA PHE A 335 -1.02 -34.09 -12.91
C PHE A 335 -0.24 -33.51 -11.73
N PHE A 336 -0.07 -34.27 -10.65
CA PHE A 336 0.63 -33.77 -9.46
C PHE A 336 2.12 -33.54 -9.73
N ALA A 337 2.77 -34.34 -10.57
CA ALA A 337 4.16 -34.07 -10.97
C ALA A 337 4.32 -32.76 -11.76
N VAL A 338 3.45 -32.52 -12.76
CA VAL A 338 3.47 -31.26 -13.51
C VAL A 338 3.12 -30.09 -12.60
N SER A 339 2.14 -30.27 -11.71
CA SER A 339 1.72 -29.22 -10.78
C SER A 339 2.84 -28.80 -9.83
N THR A 340 3.63 -29.76 -9.34
CA THR A 340 4.81 -29.47 -8.51
C THR A 340 5.87 -28.70 -9.29
N LEU A 341 6.18 -29.10 -10.52
CA LEU A 341 7.17 -28.40 -11.35
C LEU A 341 6.78 -26.93 -11.56
N VAL A 342 5.53 -26.69 -12.00
CA VAL A 342 5.01 -25.32 -12.20
C VAL A 342 5.06 -24.52 -10.89
N SER A 343 4.59 -25.12 -9.79
CA SER A 343 4.48 -24.43 -8.51
C SER A 343 5.85 -24.09 -7.91
N ILE A 344 6.85 -24.97 -8.01
CA ILE A 344 8.20 -24.70 -7.51
C ILE A 344 8.81 -23.48 -8.22
N PHE A 345 8.70 -23.42 -9.55
CA PHE A 345 9.30 -22.31 -10.31
C PHE A 345 8.65 -20.97 -9.99
N ILE A 346 7.33 -20.93 -9.78
CA ILE A 346 6.65 -19.70 -9.37
C ILE A 346 6.94 -19.37 -7.91
N SER A 347 7.02 -20.36 -7.01
CA SER A 347 7.26 -20.16 -5.58
C SER A 347 8.63 -19.54 -5.24
N VAL A 348 9.61 -19.74 -6.12
CA VAL A 348 10.95 -19.15 -6.00
C VAL A 348 10.98 -17.70 -6.55
N GLY A 349 9.92 -17.28 -7.25
CA GLY A 349 9.68 -15.92 -7.68
C GLY A 349 10.81 -15.33 -8.53
N PRO A 350 11.33 -14.14 -8.19
CA PRO A 350 12.39 -13.48 -8.95
C PRO A 350 13.78 -14.11 -8.74
N ASN A 351 13.91 -15.15 -7.90
CA ASN A 351 15.19 -15.84 -7.67
C ASN A 351 15.47 -16.90 -8.77
N PRO A 352 16.74 -17.34 -8.95
CA PRO A 352 17.09 -18.40 -9.90
C PRO A 352 16.34 -19.72 -9.65
N PRO A 353 16.07 -20.54 -10.68
CA PRO A 353 16.64 -20.47 -12.03
C PRO A 353 15.83 -19.65 -13.05
N LEU A 354 14.53 -19.37 -12.82
CA LEU A 354 13.65 -18.71 -13.79
C LEU A 354 13.27 -17.26 -13.40
N GLY A 355 13.99 -16.65 -12.46
CA GLY A 355 13.77 -15.27 -12.01
C GLY A 355 13.55 -14.23 -13.11
N PRO A 356 14.37 -14.18 -14.20
CA PRO A 356 14.14 -13.23 -15.29
C PRO A 356 12.78 -13.38 -15.99
N LEU A 357 12.27 -14.60 -16.13
CA LEU A 357 10.95 -14.86 -16.69
C LEU A 357 9.84 -14.40 -15.74
N PHE A 358 10.03 -14.59 -14.42
CA PHE A 358 9.11 -14.07 -13.40
C PHE A 358 9.06 -12.54 -13.42
N VAL A 359 10.21 -11.86 -13.46
CA VAL A 359 10.30 -10.39 -13.54
C VAL A 359 9.68 -9.88 -14.85
N TRP A 360 9.89 -10.58 -15.97
CA TRP A 360 9.21 -10.26 -17.22
C TRP A 360 7.69 -10.38 -17.07
N ALA A 361 7.20 -11.47 -16.48
CA ALA A 361 5.77 -11.65 -16.24
C ALA A 361 5.20 -10.58 -15.30
N TRP A 362 5.96 -10.20 -14.27
CA TRP A 362 5.59 -9.14 -13.32
C TRP A 362 5.25 -7.81 -13.98
N PHE A 363 6.02 -7.40 -14.98
CA PHE A 363 5.79 -6.14 -15.69
C PHE A 363 4.90 -6.25 -16.92
N ASN A 364 4.76 -7.45 -17.53
CA ASN A 364 4.11 -7.60 -18.84
C ASN A 364 2.80 -8.41 -18.80
N VAL A 365 2.56 -9.22 -17.77
CA VAL A 365 1.32 -10.00 -17.64
C VAL A 365 0.30 -9.19 -16.83
N PRO A 366 -0.87 -8.85 -17.40
CA PRO A 366 -1.90 -8.10 -16.69
C PRO A 366 -2.26 -8.74 -15.35
N HIS A 367 -2.35 -7.92 -14.30
CA HIS A 367 -2.66 -8.34 -12.93
C HIS A 367 -1.69 -9.35 -12.30
N PHE A 368 -0.51 -9.62 -12.87
CA PHE A 368 0.46 -10.51 -12.22
C PHE A 368 1.12 -9.86 -10.97
N ALA A 369 1.29 -8.54 -10.99
CA ALA A 369 1.88 -7.77 -9.89
C ALA A 369 0.99 -7.65 -8.64
N VAL A 370 -0.17 -8.33 -8.59
CA VAL A 370 -0.99 -8.44 -7.35
C VAL A 370 -0.54 -9.60 -6.46
N PHE A 371 0.22 -10.56 -7.01
CA PHE A 371 0.69 -11.76 -6.30
C PHE A 371 2.00 -11.51 -5.57
N ARG A 372 1.98 -10.67 -4.52
CA ARG A 372 3.20 -10.33 -3.76
C ARG A 372 3.87 -11.55 -3.12
N ALA A 373 3.12 -12.55 -2.69
CA ALA A 373 3.67 -13.71 -1.98
C ALA A 373 3.74 -14.93 -2.89
N ALA A 374 4.74 -14.96 -3.78
CA ALA A 374 4.89 -16.06 -4.74
C ALA A 374 5.03 -17.43 -4.05
N SER A 375 5.60 -17.46 -2.83
CA SER A 375 5.76 -18.67 -2.01
C SER A 375 4.46 -19.44 -1.76
N ARG A 376 3.29 -18.79 -1.84
CA ARG A 376 1.98 -19.44 -1.60
C ARG A 376 1.61 -20.48 -2.65
N TRP A 377 2.27 -20.50 -3.80
CA TRP A 377 2.18 -21.63 -4.75
C TRP A 377 2.63 -22.96 -4.13
N ALA A 378 3.36 -22.94 -3.02
CA ALA A 378 3.68 -24.11 -2.21
C ALA A 378 2.46 -24.88 -1.69
N MET A 379 1.27 -24.28 -1.65
CA MET A 379 0.02 -25.00 -1.36
C MET A 379 -0.16 -26.22 -2.28
N MET A 380 0.15 -26.06 -3.56
CA MET A 380 0.03 -27.14 -4.54
C MET A 380 1.19 -28.13 -4.44
N ILE A 381 2.39 -27.67 -4.06
CA ILE A 381 3.54 -28.54 -3.74
C ILE A 381 3.19 -29.44 -2.56
N ALA A 382 2.60 -28.90 -1.49
CA ALA A 382 2.18 -29.65 -0.32
C ALA A 382 1.12 -30.70 -0.65
N PHE A 383 0.15 -30.34 -1.49
CA PHE A 383 -0.86 -31.28 -1.95
C PHE A 383 -0.25 -32.42 -2.79
N SER A 384 0.64 -32.10 -3.73
CA SER A 384 1.36 -33.09 -4.52
C SER A 384 2.25 -34.00 -3.67
N ASN A 385 3.02 -33.45 -2.72
CA ASN A 385 3.90 -34.20 -1.84
C ASN A 385 3.10 -35.19 -0.99
N ALA A 386 1.99 -34.74 -0.40
CA ALA A 386 1.07 -35.60 0.35
C ALA A 386 0.50 -36.73 -0.51
N PHE A 387 0.11 -36.43 -1.77
CA PHE A 387 -0.36 -37.43 -2.72
C PHE A 387 0.72 -38.47 -3.04
N PHE A 388 1.93 -38.06 -3.43
CA PHE A 388 3.01 -38.98 -3.76
C PHE A 388 3.48 -39.82 -2.57
N VAL A 389 3.53 -39.24 -1.37
CA VAL A 389 3.83 -39.99 -0.14
C VAL A 389 2.77 -41.06 0.12
N SER A 390 1.48 -40.76 -0.08
CA SER A 390 0.42 -41.76 0.05
C SER A 390 0.61 -42.93 -0.94
N ILE A 391 1.06 -42.66 -2.16
CA ILE A 391 1.35 -43.70 -3.15
C ILE A 391 2.54 -44.55 -2.71
N LEU A 392 3.63 -43.90 -2.32
CA LEU A 392 4.83 -44.58 -1.83
C LEU A 392 4.48 -45.49 -0.65
N ALA A 393 3.73 -44.98 0.34
CA ALA A 393 3.26 -45.76 1.48
C ALA A 393 2.41 -46.95 1.03
N SER A 394 1.50 -46.77 0.07
CA SER A 394 0.71 -47.89 -0.50
C SER A 394 1.58 -48.96 -1.16
N VAL A 395 2.62 -48.56 -1.90
CA VAL A 395 3.56 -49.48 -2.56
C VAL A 395 4.37 -50.27 -1.52
N LEU A 396 4.93 -49.59 -0.53
CA LEU A 396 5.71 -50.19 0.55
C LEU A 396 4.85 -51.14 1.40
N LEU A 397 3.61 -50.75 1.75
CA LEU A 397 2.67 -51.60 2.49
C LEU A 397 2.35 -52.89 1.72
N ASN A 398 2.09 -52.79 0.41
CA ASN A 398 1.84 -53.97 -0.42
C ASN A 398 3.07 -54.88 -0.48
N TYR A 399 4.28 -54.31 -0.54
CA TYR A 399 5.53 -55.09 -0.54
C TYR A 399 5.76 -55.81 0.79
N VAL A 400 5.52 -55.14 1.92
CA VAL A 400 5.64 -55.73 3.27
C VAL A 400 4.57 -56.79 3.53
N GLN A 401 3.34 -56.62 3.00
CA GLN A 401 2.22 -57.54 3.22
C GLN A 401 2.26 -58.80 2.33
N LYS A 402 2.92 -58.79 1.16
CA LYS A 402 3.09 -59.98 0.31
C LYS A 402 3.89 -61.07 1.06
N ARG A 403 3.19 -62.16 1.43
CA ARG A 403 3.67 -63.33 2.22
C ARG A 403 4.94 -64.02 1.66
N ARG A 404 5.58 -64.82 2.52
CA ARG A 404 6.74 -65.73 2.35
C ARG A 404 6.84 -66.58 1.06
N GLU A 405 5.84 -66.64 0.19
CA GLU A 405 5.81 -67.59 -0.95
C GLU A 405 6.89 -67.33 -2.02
N SER A 406 7.40 -66.10 -2.14
CA SER A 406 8.52 -65.83 -3.05
C SER A 406 9.90 -66.18 -2.47
N GLU A 407 9.99 -66.55 -1.18
CA GLU A 407 11.24 -67.09 -0.61
C GLU A 407 11.45 -68.56 -1.00
N THR A 408 10.45 -69.21 -1.63
CA THR A 408 10.48 -70.64 -2.01
C THR A 408 10.62 -70.93 -3.50
N SER A 409 10.42 -69.95 -4.39
CA SER A 409 10.70 -70.13 -5.83
C SER A 409 12.12 -69.67 -6.13
N GLY A 410 13.12 -70.47 -5.72
CA GLY A 410 14.49 -70.25 -6.19
C GLY A 410 14.53 -70.26 -7.71
N LEU A 411 15.39 -69.43 -8.31
CA LEU A 411 15.74 -69.52 -9.73
C LEU A 411 16.29 -70.94 -9.97
N CYS A 412 15.48 -71.74 -10.65
CA CYS A 412 15.80 -73.10 -11.06
C CYS A 412 15.71 -73.17 -12.57
N LEU A 413 16.80 -73.58 -13.22
CA LEU A 413 16.82 -73.87 -14.64
C LEU A 413 16.32 -75.31 -14.81
N GLU A 414 15.12 -75.49 -15.39
CA GLU A 414 14.59 -76.81 -15.75
C GLU A 414 15.05 -77.18 -17.16
N ALA A 415 16.01 -78.09 -17.26
CA ALA A 415 16.41 -78.69 -18.53
C ALA A 415 15.71 -80.05 -18.69
N LYS A 416 14.98 -80.23 -19.81
CA LYS A 416 14.42 -81.53 -20.21
C LYS A 416 15.46 -82.25 -21.07
N ILE A 417 15.95 -83.39 -20.59
CA ILE A 417 16.90 -84.21 -21.36
C ILE A 417 16.13 -85.37 -21.97
N GLN A 418 16.18 -85.49 -23.30
CA GLN A 418 15.57 -86.59 -24.04
C GLN A 418 16.64 -87.67 -24.28
N ARG A 419 16.53 -88.81 -23.58
CA ARG A 419 17.42 -89.96 -23.81
C ARG A 419 16.71 -90.99 -24.69
N GLY A 420 17.11 -91.05 -25.96
CA GLY A 420 16.92 -92.22 -26.83
C GLY A 420 15.47 -92.54 -27.24
N SER A 421 15.35 -93.21 -28.39
CA SER A 421 14.11 -93.48 -29.12
C SER A 421 13.26 -94.58 -28.46
N GLN A 422 12.56 -94.25 -27.39
CA GLN A 422 11.29 -94.87 -26.99
C GLN A 422 10.58 -93.89 -26.06
N ALA A 423 9.40 -93.44 -26.47
CA ALA A 423 8.59 -92.50 -25.72
C ALA A 423 8.07 -93.18 -24.44
N ASP A 424 8.71 -92.93 -23.28
CA ASP A 424 7.98 -92.75 -22.00
C ASP A 424 8.79 -92.36 -20.73
N GLN A 425 10.03 -91.87 -20.80
CA GLN A 425 10.67 -91.28 -19.60
C GLN A 425 11.39 -89.94 -19.89
N LEU A 426 10.71 -88.84 -19.55
CA LEU A 426 11.29 -87.50 -19.46
C LEU A 426 11.91 -87.30 -18.06
N SER A 427 13.24 -87.32 -17.94
CA SER A 427 13.91 -86.87 -16.71
C SER A 427 14.09 -85.34 -16.75
N ARG A 428 13.59 -84.66 -15.71
CA ARG A 428 13.79 -83.21 -15.53
C ARG A 428 15.01 -83.00 -14.63
N VAL A 429 16.00 -82.27 -15.12
CA VAL A 429 17.12 -81.81 -14.29
C VAL A 429 16.82 -80.38 -13.86
N ARG A 430 16.74 -80.15 -12.55
CA ARG A 430 16.68 -78.81 -11.94
C ARG A 430 18.07 -78.41 -11.50
N ILE A 431 18.57 -77.31 -12.04
CA ILE A 431 19.79 -76.65 -11.57
C ILE A 431 19.36 -75.45 -10.72
N SER A 432 19.54 -75.52 -9.39
CA SER A 432 19.30 -74.39 -8.50
C SER A 432 20.54 -73.50 -8.45
N PHE A 433 20.35 -72.19 -8.57
CA PHE A 433 21.42 -71.22 -8.37
C PHE A 433 21.50 -70.83 -6.89
N ASP A 434 22.08 -71.69 -6.05
CA ASP A 434 22.02 -71.52 -4.60
C ASP A 434 22.61 -70.18 -4.10
N VAL A 435 23.74 -69.74 -4.68
CA VAL A 435 24.37 -68.44 -4.35
C VAL A 435 23.48 -67.26 -4.75
N LEU A 436 22.89 -67.32 -5.94
CA LEU A 436 22.00 -66.26 -6.44
C LEU A 436 20.69 -66.22 -5.65
N ASN A 437 20.16 -67.38 -5.28
CA ASN A 437 18.95 -67.52 -4.46
C ASN A 437 19.18 -67.01 -3.03
N ASP A 438 20.34 -67.30 -2.42
CA ASP A 438 20.72 -66.76 -1.11
C ASP A 438 20.90 -65.24 -1.16
N PHE A 439 21.57 -64.72 -2.21
CA PHE A 439 21.70 -63.28 -2.44
C PHE A 439 20.31 -62.61 -2.61
N MET A 440 19.43 -63.17 -3.44
CA MET A 440 18.09 -62.62 -3.67
C MET A 440 17.21 -62.64 -2.42
N LYS A 441 17.38 -63.66 -1.56
CA LYS A 441 16.71 -63.75 -0.26
C LYS A 441 17.22 -62.68 0.71
N LYS A 442 18.55 -62.52 0.83
CA LYS A 442 19.18 -61.44 1.61
C LYS A 442 18.74 -60.05 1.12
N LEU A 443 18.69 -59.85 -0.19
CA LEU A 443 18.22 -58.61 -0.82
C LEU A 443 16.74 -58.35 -0.49
N HIS A 444 15.86 -59.35 -0.59
CA HIS A 444 14.45 -59.20 -0.20
C HIS A 444 14.28 -58.90 1.29
N GLN A 445 15.06 -59.53 2.16
CA GLN A 445 15.05 -59.24 3.59
C GLN A 445 15.49 -57.80 3.87
N PHE A 446 16.58 -57.36 3.22
CA PHE A 446 17.07 -55.99 3.30
C PHE A 446 16.02 -54.98 2.78
N LEU A 447 15.44 -55.20 1.60
CA LEU A 447 14.41 -54.33 1.03
C LEU A 447 13.14 -54.28 1.90
N ARG A 448 12.76 -55.40 2.55
CA ARG A 448 11.63 -55.40 3.51
C ARG A 448 11.96 -54.60 4.76
N PHE A 449 13.18 -54.73 5.29
CA PHE A 449 13.64 -53.91 6.41
C PHE A 449 13.64 -52.42 6.03
N LEU A 450 14.23 -52.08 4.88
CA LEU A 450 14.26 -50.72 4.35
C LEU A 450 12.84 -50.17 4.12
N SER A 451 11.92 -50.97 3.59
CA SER A 451 10.52 -50.57 3.39
C SER A 451 9.83 -50.22 4.71
N LYS A 452 10.07 -51.01 5.77
CA LYS A 452 9.56 -50.72 7.11
C LYS A 452 10.18 -49.44 7.68
N ALA A 453 11.50 -49.28 7.52
CA ALA A 453 12.21 -48.07 7.97
C ALA A 453 11.66 -46.81 7.27
N ILE A 454 11.47 -46.84 5.95
CA ILE A 454 10.89 -45.73 5.19
C ILE A 454 9.44 -45.46 5.63
N LEU A 455 8.62 -46.49 5.86
CA LEU A 455 7.26 -46.30 6.39
C LEU A 455 7.29 -45.60 7.77
N ILE A 456 8.18 -46.03 8.67
CA ILE A 456 8.35 -45.35 9.97
C ILE A 456 8.76 -43.89 9.76
N LEU A 457 9.70 -43.64 8.85
CA LEU A 457 10.13 -42.28 8.52
C LEU A 457 9.00 -41.41 7.95
N ILE A 458 8.07 -41.91 7.12
CA ILE A 458 6.94 -41.08 6.64
C ILE A 458 5.99 -40.72 7.77
N PHE A 459 5.74 -41.64 8.72
CA PHE A 459 4.87 -41.36 9.86
C PHE A 459 5.55 -40.46 10.91
N MET A 460 6.89 -40.51 11.00
CA MET A 460 7.67 -39.64 11.86
C MET A 460 7.98 -38.28 11.23
N SER A 461 7.98 -38.15 9.90
CA SER A 461 8.47 -36.94 9.23
C SER A 461 7.66 -35.70 9.62
N GLY A 462 6.34 -35.82 9.75
CA GLY A 462 5.48 -34.73 10.21
C GLY A 462 5.77 -34.31 11.64
N PHE A 463 6.04 -35.27 12.53
CA PHE A 463 6.43 -34.97 13.91
C PHE A 463 7.79 -34.28 13.98
N LEU A 464 8.76 -34.76 13.18
CA LEU A 464 10.10 -34.19 13.11
C LEU A 464 10.12 -32.80 12.46
N SER A 465 9.28 -32.55 11.45
CA SER A 465 9.18 -31.24 10.79
C SER A 465 8.44 -30.20 11.61
N SER A 466 7.55 -30.65 12.50
CA SER A 466 6.60 -29.82 13.25
C SER A 466 6.82 -29.90 14.76
N TRP A 467 8.04 -30.27 15.18
CA TRP A 467 8.39 -30.52 16.58
C TRP A 467 8.00 -29.38 17.50
N PHE A 468 8.18 -28.14 17.04
CA PHE A 468 7.80 -26.93 17.79
C PHE A 468 6.34 -26.97 18.28
N LEU A 469 5.37 -27.34 17.42
CA LEU A 469 3.95 -27.37 17.79
C LEU A 469 3.62 -28.49 18.79
N PHE A 470 4.34 -29.61 18.73
CA PHE A 470 4.18 -30.68 19.73
C PHE A 470 4.75 -30.26 21.09
N ASN A 471 5.87 -29.53 21.09
CA ASN A 471 6.53 -29.09 22.31
C ASN A 471 5.83 -27.88 22.96
N GLN A 472 5.49 -26.85 22.18
CA GLN A 472 4.96 -25.57 22.67
C GLN A 472 3.49 -25.33 22.32
N GLY A 473 3.01 -25.90 21.21
CA GLY A 473 1.66 -25.62 20.69
C GLY A 473 1.60 -24.26 20.01
N LEU A 474 0.42 -23.90 19.50
CA LEU A 474 0.16 -22.51 19.12
C LEU A 474 0.16 -21.62 20.37
N GLN A 475 0.40 -20.33 20.23
CA GLN A 475 0.56 -19.40 21.34
C GLN A 475 -0.62 -18.45 21.43
N ASN A 476 -0.97 -18.05 22.65
CA ASN A 476 -1.97 -17.01 22.88
C ASN A 476 -1.28 -15.75 23.41
N TYR A 477 -1.94 -14.62 23.21
CA TYR A 477 -1.55 -13.32 23.70
C TYR A 477 -2.65 -12.77 24.61
N THR A 478 -2.28 -12.15 25.72
CA THR A 478 -3.21 -11.39 26.56
C THR A 478 -2.65 -9.99 26.65
N PRO A 479 -3.34 -8.98 26.08
CA PRO A 479 -2.84 -7.62 26.11
C PRO A 479 -2.80 -7.09 27.56
N PRO A 480 -1.81 -6.24 27.90
CA PRO A 480 -1.83 -5.50 29.15
C PRO A 480 -3.13 -4.68 29.27
N GLN A 481 -3.79 -4.74 30.42
CA GLN A 481 -5.06 -4.02 30.65
C GLN A 481 -4.92 -2.50 30.42
N ILE A 482 -3.77 -1.93 30.78
CA ILE A 482 -3.43 -0.53 30.53
C ILE A 482 -3.48 -0.11 29.05
N TYR A 483 -3.37 -1.05 28.11
CA TYR A 483 -3.51 -0.79 26.67
C TYR A 483 -4.98 -0.84 26.23
N MET A 484 -5.84 -1.52 26.98
CA MET A 484 -7.26 -1.72 26.71
C MET A 484 -8.14 -0.63 27.32
N ASP A 485 -7.81 -0.16 28.53
CA ASP A 485 -8.56 0.84 29.31
C ASP A 485 -9.08 2.04 28.48
N PRO A 486 -8.27 2.73 27.64
CA PRO A 486 -8.79 3.87 26.87
C PRO A 486 -9.83 3.46 25.82
N TYR A 487 -9.74 2.26 25.25
CA TYR A 487 -10.71 1.76 24.27
C TYR A 487 -12.02 1.30 24.92
N GLU A 488 -11.95 0.77 26.15
CA GLU A 488 -13.13 0.49 26.97
C GLU A 488 -13.86 1.79 27.33
N TRP A 489 -13.14 2.86 27.68
CA TRP A 489 -13.76 4.17 27.89
C TRP A 489 -14.45 4.71 26.63
N VAL A 490 -13.87 4.51 25.45
CA VAL A 490 -14.50 4.88 24.17
C VAL A 490 -15.78 4.08 23.92
N ALA A 491 -15.81 2.80 24.31
CA ALA A 491 -16.99 1.95 24.19
C ALA A 491 -18.19 2.47 25.01
N ASP A 492 -17.93 3.11 26.16
CA ASP A 492 -18.94 3.74 27.00
C ASP A 492 -19.52 5.03 26.40
N GLN A 493 -18.90 5.60 25.35
CA GLN A 493 -19.36 6.84 24.73
C GLN A 493 -20.47 6.58 23.70
N SER A 494 -21.63 7.22 23.90
CA SER A 494 -22.74 7.18 22.95
C SER A 494 -22.51 8.09 21.74
N GLY A 495 -23.08 7.75 20.59
CA GLY A 495 -23.07 8.57 19.37
C GLY A 495 -22.37 7.91 18.18
N ASP A 496 -22.61 8.43 16.98
CA ASP A 496 -22.01 7.96 15.72
C ASP A 496 -20.78 8.80 15.37
N PHE A 497 -19.63 8.40 15.89
CA PHE A 497 -18.34 9.08 15.69
C PHE A 497 -17.23 8.08 15.36
N LYS A 498 -16.14 8.61 14.80
CA LYS A 498 -14.89 7.89 14.46
C LYS A 498 -13.78 8.32 15.44
N ILE A 499 -12.73 7.51 15.55
CA ILE A 499 -11.58 7.80 16.42
C ILE A 499 -10.25 7.73 15.68
N VAL A 500 -9.27 8.48 16.19
CA VAL A 500 -7.86 8.39 15.80
C VAL A 500 -7.12 7.64 16.90
N THR A 501 -6.31 6.67 16.55
CA THR A 501 -5.47 5.92 17.50
C THR A 501 -4.01 6.16 17.15
N VAL A 502 -3.21 6.62 18.11
CA VAL A 502 -1.78 6.87 17.88
C VAL A 502 -0.99 5.60 18.20
N ASN A 503 -0.10 5.20 17.30
CA ASN A 503 0.60 3.93 17.36
C ASN A 503 2.12 4.13 17.22
N ASN A 504 2.88 3.24 17.84
CA ASN A 504 4.33 3.24 17.68
C ASN A 504 4.73 2.74 16.27
N SER A 505 5.76 3.36 15.68
CA SER A 505 6.39 2.80 14.49
C SER A 505 7.13 1.48 14.81
N PRO A 506 7.32 0.56 13.83
CA PRO A 506 8.11 -0.64 14.05
C PRO A 506 9.53 -0.37 14.55
N ALA A 507 10.15 0.72 14.09
CA ALA A 507 11.47 1.15 14.55
C ALA A 507 11.46 1.55 16.03
N GLU A 508 10.42 2.22 16.52
CA GLU A 508 10.26 2.57 17.94
C GLU A 508 10.04 1.34 18.82
N TRP A 509 9.25 0.37 18.37
CA TRP A 509 9.11 -0.91 19.06
C TRP A 509 10.45 -1.65 19.21
N LEU A 510 11.34 -1.53 18.22
CA LEU A 510 12.69 -2.12 18.24
C LEU A 510 13.76 -1.21 18.85
N SER A 511 13.40 -0.02 19.36
CA SER A 511 14.35 0.98 19.89
C SER A 511 15.45 1.39 18.89
N GLU A 512 15.11 1.42 17.60
CA GLU A 512 16.01 1.90 16.54
C GLU A 512 16.08 3.44 16.50
N SER A 513 17.16 3.99 15.95
CA SER A 513 17.41 5.44 15.94
C SER A 513 16.45 6.26 15.06
N ARG A 514 15.64 5.62 14.23
CA ARG A 514 14.70 6.27 13.30
C ARG A 514 13.30 6.30 13.91
N VAL A 515 12.95 7.40 14.57
CA VAL A 515 11.64 7.62 15.20
C VAL A 515 10.69 8.29 14.20
N GLN A 516 9.53 7.68 13.92
CA GLN A 516 8.54 8.20 12.95
C GLN A 516 7.08 7.82 13.29
N SER A 517 6.73 7.57 14.56
CA SER A 517 5.34 7.26 14.97
C SER A 517 4.30 8.20 14.38
N ASP A 518 3.14 7.64 14.09
CA ASP A 518 1.96 8.34 13.60
C ASP A 518 0.69 7.62 14.08
N PHE A 519 -0.45 7.85 13.44
CA PHE A 519 -1.75 7.28 13.82
C PHE A 519 -2.20 6.09 12.96
N ALA A 520 -1.28 5.49 12.22
CA ALA A 520 -1.62 4.57 11.13
C ALA A 520 -0.63 3.41 10.96
N PHE A 521 0.25 3.19 11.93
CA PHE A 521 0.99 1.94 12.01
C PHE A 521 0.07 0.83 12.50
N GLY A 522 0.04 -0.27 11.75
CA GLY A 522 -0.76 -1.44 12.11
C GLY A 522 0.00 -2.45 12.95
N GLY A 523 1.31 -2.33 13.16
CA GLY A 523 2.12 -3.34 13.84
C GLY A 523 2.43 -3.00 15.30
N MET A 524 2.29 -3.99 16.17
CA MET A 524 2.63 -3.92 17.58
C MET A 524 3.51 -5.11 17.97
N LEU A 525 4.49 -4.85 18.82
CA LEU A 525 5.37 -5.87 19.35
C LEU A 525 4.79 -6.48 20.63
N THR A 526 4.72 -7.80 20.69
CA THR A 526 4.21 -8.56 21.84
C THR A 526 5.28 -9.51 22.39
N ASP A 527 5.01 -10.16 23.51
CA ASP A 527 5.90 -11.19 24.08
C ASP A 527 6.07 -12.43 23.17
N VAL A 528 5.21 -12.60 22.16
CA VAL A 528 5.26 -13.70 21.19
C VAL A 528 5.99 -13.31 19.91
N GLY A 529 5.79 -12.08 19.45
CA GLY A 529 6.32 -11.55 18.20
C GLY A 529 5.48 -10.38 17.70
N TRP A 530 5.48 -10.13 16.39
CA TRP A 530 4.67 -9.08 15.79
C TRP A 530 3.20 -9.49 15.70
N GLY A 531 2.30 -8.57 16.05
CA GLY A 531 0.87 -8.68 15.80
C GLY A 531 0.31 -7.34 15.34
N HIS A 532 -0.97 -7.29 14.99
CA HIS A 532 -1.60 -5.99 14.77
C HIS A 532 -1.70 -5.19 16.07
N ASP A 533 -1.59 -3.87 15.96
CA ASP A 533 -1.76 -2.94 17.07
C ASP A 533 -3.24 -2.92 17.52
N ILE A 534 -3.43 -2.97 18.84
CA ILE A 534 -4.76 -3.01 19.47
C ILE A 534 -5.58 -1.79 19.07
N GLY A 535 -4.98 -0.59 19.01
CA GLY A 535 -5.65 0.63 18.58
C GLY A 535 -6.06 0.58 17.13
N HIS A 536 -5.16 0.10 16.26
CA HIS A 536 -5.42 -0.03 14.82
C HIS A 536 -6.69 -0.84 14.54
N ASP A 537 -6.86 -1.96 15.25
CA ASP A 537 -7.99 -2.90 15.11
C ASP A 537 -8.99 -2.82 16.28
N SER A 538 -9.03 -1.72 17.04
CA SER A 538 -9.81 -1.61 18.29
C SER A 538 -11.33 -1.64 18.11
N SER A 539 -11.84 -1.62 16.87
CA SER A 539 -13.28 -1.57 16.57
C SER A 539 -14.07 -2.74 17.18
N PHE A 540 -13.47 -3.89 17.50
CA PHE A 540 -14.17 -4.96 18.24
C PHE A 540 -14.43 -4.68 19.72
N ILE A 541 -13.82 -3.63 20.26
CA ILE A 541 -13.99 -3.21 21.67
C ILE A 541 -15.14 -2.19 21.77
N HIS A 542 -15.20 -1.23 20.85
CA HIS A 542 -16.04 -0.03 20.97
C HIS A 542 -17.02 0.21 19.80
N ASP A 543 -16.97 -0.62 18.75
CA ASP A 543 -17.83 -0.53 17.57
C ASP A 543 -17.74 0.80 16.78
N LYS A 544 -16.63 1.53 16.89
CA LYS A 544 -16.36 2.76 16.12
C LYS A 544 -15.31 2.53 15.02
N PRO A 545 -15.40 3.24 13.90
CA PRO A 545 -14.33 3.26 12.89
C PRO A 545 -13.05 3.92 13.42
N THR A 546 -11.90 3.35 13.07
CA THR A 546 -10.57 3.90 13.37
C THR A 546 -9.96 4.52 12.10
N LEU A 547 -9.21 5.62 12.22
CA LEU A 547 -8.65 6.36 11.06
C LEU A 547 -7.70 5.50 10.21
N GLN A 548 -6.82 4.72 10.85
CA GLN A 548 -5.82 3.88 10.20
C GLN A 548 -5.05 4.66 9.10
N ASN A 549 -4.68 4.00 8.01
CA ASN A 549 -4.02 4.60 6.84
C ASN A 549 -5.00 5.22 5.82
N GLY A 550 -6.24 5.53 6.21
CA GLY A 550 -7.28 6.01 5.31
C GLY A 550 -8.07 4.91 4.58
N GLY A 551 -7.80 3.64 4.87
CA GLY A 551 -8.52 2.48 4.33
C GLY A 551 -8.07 2.06 2.93
N TRP A 552 -9.00 1.45 2.18
CA TRP A 552 -8.71 0.89 0.85
C TRP A 552 -9.03 1.83 -0.31
N GLU A 553 -9.81 2.89 -0.09
CA GLU A 553 -10.10 3.88 -1.12
C GLU A 553 -8.88 4.77 -1.40
N PHE A 554 -8.58 4.98 -2.68
CA PHE A 554 -7.36 5.68 -3.08
C PHE A 554 -7.34 7.15 -2.63
N LEU A 555 -8.46 7.85 -2.77
CA LEU A 555 -8.57 9.29 -2.47
C LEU A 555 -8.43 9.56 -0.96
N SER A 556 -9.12 8.79 -0.11
CA SER A 556 -8.99 8.93 1.36
C SER A 556 -7.59 8.54 1.83
N ARG A 557 -6.99 7.49 1.25
CA ARG A 557 -5.61 7.10 1.55
C ARG A 557 -4.60 8.16 1.12
N SER A 558 -4.84 8.84 0.00
CA SER A 558 -4.01 9.97 -0.44
C SER A 558 -4.01 11.11 0.57
N PHE A 559 -5.19 11.50 1.05
CA PHE A 559 -5.35 12.52 2.09
C PHE A 559 -4.62 12.11 3.38
N VAL A 560 -4.85 10.89 3.86
CA VAL A 560 -4.21 10.39 5.08
C VAL A 560 -2.69 10.25 4.93
N ASP A 561 -2.18 9.83 3.78
CA ASP A 561 -0.74 9.79 3.51
C ASP A 561 -0.10 11.17 3.69
N HIS A 562 -0.75 12.24 3.22
CA HIS A 562 -0.26 13.61 3.44
C HIS A 562 -0.21 13.95 4.93
N LEU A 563 -1.30 13.73 5.66
CA LEU A 563 -1.34 13.97 7.11
C LEU A 563 -0.23 13.22 7.85
N ARG A 564 0.02 11.96 7.50
CA ARG A 564 1.03 11.13 8.15
C ARG A 564 2.45 11.58 7.82
N PHE A 565 2.78 11.60 6.54
CA PHE A 565 4.16 11.67 6.08
C PHE A 565 4.70 13.10 6.03
N GLN A 566 3.84 14.09 5.80
CA GLN A 566 4.23 15.50 5.81
C GLN A 566 3.95 16.13 7.17
N LEU A 567 2.71 16.05 7.67
CA LEU A 567 2.29 16.87 8.81
C LEU A 567 2.72 16.28 10.16
N VAL A 568 2.34 15.03 10.45
CA VAL A 568 2.55 14.42 11.77
C VAL A 568 4.00 14.02 12.01
N ARG A 569 4.61 13.23 11.10
CA ARG A 569 5.97 12.72 11.30
C ARG A 569 7.04 13.81 11.39
N ASN A 570 6.77 14.97 10.81
CA ASN A 570 7.70 16.09 10.78
C ASN A 570 7.28 17.26 11.70
N ASN A 571 6.19 17.12 12.47
CA ASN A 571 5.64 18.17 13.36
C ASN A 571 5.34 19.50 12.64
N MET A 572 4.72 19.45 11.46
CA MET A 572 4.55 20.64 10.59
C MET A 572 3.24 21.41 10.81
N THR A 573 2.34 20.94 11.68
CA THR A 573 1.04 21.62 11.92
C THR A 573 0.58 21.58 13.37
N ASP A 574 -0.08 22.65 13.82
CA ASP A 574 -0.94 22.71 15.02
C ASP A 574 -2.45 22.70 14.69
N ASN A 575 -2.81 22.53 13.41
CA ASN A 575 -4.19 22.55 12.89
C ASN A 575 -4.73 21.17 12.50
N LEU A 576 -4.07 20.06 12.90
CA LEU A 576 -4.51 18.71 12.50
C LEU A 576 -5.96 18.43 12.90
N LEU A 577 -6.37 18.87 14.10
CA LEU A 577 -7.73 18.67 14.60
C LEU A 577 -8.77 19.48 13.80
N LYS A 578 -8.41 20.69 13.38
CA LYS A 578 -9.21 21.53 12.48
C LYS A 578 -9.38 20.85 11.11
N ILE A 579 -8.31 20.25 10.57
CA ILE A 579 -8.34 19.49 9.31
C ILE A 579 -9.21 18.22 9.41
N LEU A 580 -9.16 17.53 10.55
CA LEU A 580 -9.98 16.33 10.81
C LEU A 580 -11.43 16.63 11.20
N GLY A 581 -11.73 17.88 11.57
CA GLY A 581 -13.04 18.33 12.06
C GLY A 581 -14.25 17.88 11.23
N PRO A 582 -14.25 18.09 9.90
CA PRO A 582 -15.37 17.73 9.01
C PRO A 582 -15.64 16.22 8.90
N PHE A 583 -14.72 15.39 9.40
CA PHE A 583 -14.65 13.98 9.05
C PHE A 583 -15.11 13.03 10.14
N ASN A 584 -15.89 13.54 11.10
CA ASN A 584 -16.48 12.76 12.18
C ASN A 584 -15.45 12.11 13.13
N TYR A 585 -14.20 12.61 13.17
CA TYR A 585 -13.17 12.13 14.12
C TYR A 585 -13.23 12.93 15.42
N LYS A 586 -13.90 12.35 16.43
CA LYS A 586 -14.19 13.02 17.70
C LYS A 586 -13.06 12.88 18.71
N TYR A 587 -12.52 11.68 18.86
CA TYR A 587 -11.55 11.36 19.90
C TYR A 587 -10.21 10.91 19.31
N ILE A 588 -9.12 11.32 19.96
CA ILE A 588 -7.76 10.91 19.66
C ILE A 588 -7.22 10.16 20.87
N VAL A 589 -6.95 8.87 20.71
CA VAL A 589 -6.43 8.00 21.75
C VAL A 589 -4.91 8.00 21.70
N LEU A 590 -4.30 8.40 22.82
CA LEU A 590 -2.86 8.40 23.05
C LEU A 590 -2.50 7.28 24.05
N PRO A 591 -2.16 6.07 23.56
CA PRO A 591 -1.87 4.94 24.44
C PRO A 591 -0.56 5.13 25.22
N PRO A 592 -0.31 4.33 26.26
CA PRO A 592 0.77 4.61 27.22
C PRO A 592 2.15 4.27 26.67
N TYR A 593 2.23 3.48 25.59
CA TYR A 593 3.48 3.04 24.97
C TYR A 593 4.06 4.03 23.96
N ILE A 594 3.34 5.09 23.60
CA ILE A 594 3.82 6.07 22.61
C ILE A 594 4.93 6.96 23.14
N THR A 595 5.83 7.42 22.27
CA THR A 595 6.93 8.31 22.64
C THR A 595 6.46 9.71 23.06
N ALA A 596 7.29 10.40 23.86
CA ALA A 596 6.98 11.76 24.32
C ALA A 596 6.85 12.77 23.15
N GLY A 597 7.62 12.58 22.07
CA GLY A 597 7.58 13.45 20.90
C GLY A 597 6.20 13.47 20.24
N ILE A 598 5.69 12.29 19.84
CA ILE A 598 4.36 12.18 19.21
C ILE A 598 3.23 12.57 20.18
N ARG A 599 3.38 12.25 21.47
CA ARG A 599 2.44 12.70 22.51
C ARG A 599 2.36 14.23 22.58
N ASN A 600 3.51 14.92 22.61
CA ASN A 600 3.57 16.37 22.66
C ASN A 600 3.00 17.01 21.39
N PHE A 601 3.24 16.42 20.22
CA PHE A 601 2.65 16.87 18.97
C PHE A 601 1.11 16.95 19.07
N PHE A 602 0.44 15.87 19.49
CA PHE A 602 -1.03 15.84 19.62
C PHE A 602 -1.56 16.75 20.74
N LEU A 603 -0.81 16.92 21.83
CA LEU A 603 -1.17 17.87 22.90
C LEU A 603 -1.03 19.33 22.49
N SER A 604 -0.17 19.65 21.52
CA SER A 604 0.02 21.01 21.02
C SER A 604 -1.03 21.47 20.00
N GLN A 605 -1.88 20.57 19.52
CA GLN A 605 -2.87 20.90 18.49
C GLN A 605 -3.93 21.85 19.05
N LYS A 606 -4.33 22.84 18.24
CA LYS A 606 -5.44 23.74 18.55
C LYS A 606 -6.74 22.94 18.67
N GLY A 607 -7.60 23.34 19.61
CA GLY A 607 -8.89 22.68 19.86
C GLY A 607 -8.79 21.29 20.49
N SER A 608 -7.65 20.96 21.11
CA SER A 608 -7.43 19.69 21.80
C SER A 608 -7.79 19.79 23.28
N HIS A 609 -8.75 18.98 23.74
CA HIS A 609 -9.17 18.95 25.15
C HIS A 609 -9.01 17.55 25.76
N VAL A 610 -8.28 17.42 26.87
CA VAL A 610 -8.10 16.13 27.55
C VAL A 610 -9.41 15.74 28.26
N VAL A 611 -10.02 14.62 27.86
CA VAL A 611 -11.27 14.07 28.44
C VAL A 611 -11.05 12.77 29.22
N TYR A 612 -9.87 12.16 29.08
CA TYR A 612 -9.44 10.98 29.82
C TYR A 612 -7.94 11.10 30.13
N ASP A 613 -7.57 10.85 31.38
CA ASP A 613 -6.17 10.79 31.84
C ASP A 613 -6.04 9.75 32.95
N GLN A 614 -5.64 8.53 32.58
CA GLN A 614 -5.38 7.44 33.52
C GLN A 614 -4.27 6.53 33.00
N ASN A 615 -3.45 6.01 33.91
CA ASN A 615 -2.39 5.05 33.63
C ASN A 615 -1.51 5.46 32.41
N SER A 616 -1.11 6.73 32.34
CA SER A 616 -0.30 7.30 31.24
C SER A 616 -0.97 7.30 29.85
N SER A 617 -2.23 6.88 29.75
CA SER A 617 -3.04 6.99 28.54
C SER A 617 -3.87 8.27 28.58
N LEU A 618 -3.94 8.98 27.46
CA LEU A 618 -4.76 10.18 27.31
C LEU A 618 -5.78 9.98 26.19
N ILE A 619 -6.95 10.60 26.33
CA ILE A 619 -7.89 10.77 25.21
C ILE A 619 -8.18 12.26 25.06
N LEU A 620 -8.00 12.74 23.84
CA LEU A 620 -8.26 14.12 23.45
C LEU A 620 -9.59 14.19 22.70
N GLU A 621 -10.44 15.14 23.04
CA GLU A 621 -11.62 15.52 22.26
C GLU A 621 -11.26 16.63 21.27
N ASN A 622 -11.69 16.45 20.03
CA ASN A 622 -11.54 17.43 18.95
C ASN A 622 -12.67 18.46 19.03
N GLU A 623 -12.34 19.71 19.39
CA GLU A 623 -13.30 20.82 19.43
C GLU A 623 -13.94 21.13 18.07
N PHE A 624 -13.22 20.87 16.97
CA PHE A 624 -13.70 21.12 15.61
C PHE A 624 -14.53 19.97 15.04
N TYR A 625 -14.85 18.94 15.81
CA TYR A 625 -15.62 17.80 15.35
C TYR A 625 -17.01 18.19 14.81
N THR A 626 -17.38 17.65 13.64
CA THR A 626 -18.75 17.64 13.11
C THR A 626 -19.35 16.24 13.14
N SER A 627 -20.69 16.18 13.08
CA SER A 627 -21.40 14.94 12.91
C SER A 627 -21.12 14.28 11.56
N HIS A 628 -21.36 12.97 11.46
CA HIS A 628 -21.12 12.16 10.25
C HIS A 628 -21.77 12.72 8.98
N ILE A 629 -22.93 13.33 9.14
CA ILE A 629 -23.63 14.05 8.10
C ILE A 629 -23.82 15.48 8.62
N PHE A 630 -23.38 16.46 7.85
CA PHE A 630 -23.53 17.87 8.15
C PHE A 630 -23.73 18.67 6.86
N SER A 631 -24.01 19.96 6.97
CA SER A 631 -24.23 20.83 5.81
C SER A 631 -23.35 22.07 5.85
N THR A 632 -22.91 22.49 4.67
CA THR A 632 -22.24 23.78 4.46
C THR A 632 -23.11 24.67 3.58
N ALA A 633 -23.35 25.90 4.03
CA ALA A 633 -24.01 26.91 3.19
C ALA A 633 -23.06 27.47 2.13
N ASP A 634 -21.78 27.57 2.47
CA ASP A 634 -20.75 28.06 1.57
C ASP A 634 -19.89 26.92 1.01
N TYR A 635 -19.33 27.16 -0.17
CA TYR A 635 -18.36 26.29 -0.79
C TYR A 635 -17.43 27.07 -1.73
N MET A 636 -16.21 26.55 -1.91
CA MET A 636 -15.17 27.15 -2.74
C MET A 636 -14.64 26.13 -3.74
N PHE A 637 -14.23 26.62 -4.91
CA PHE A 637 -13.49 25.81 -5.88
C PHE A 637 -12.00 25.96 -5.64
N VAL A 638 -11.26 24.85 -5.66
CA VAL A 638 -9.82 24.84 -5.41
C VAL A 638 -9.07 24.22 -6.58
N THR A 639 -8.08 24.92 -7.08
CA THR A 639 -6.99 24.35 -7.89
C THR A 639 -5.78 24.22 -6.95
N GLY A 640 -5.38 23.00 -6.62
CA GLY A 640 -4.39 22.74 -5.57
C GLY A 640 -4.38 21.28 -5.15
N GLY A 641 -3.39 20.90 -4.35
CA GLY A 641 -3.23 19.55 -3.81
C GLY A 641 -3.83 19.39 -2.41
N GLN A 642 -3.39 18.36 -1.68
CA GLN A 642 -3.76 18.13 -0.28
C GLN A 642 -3.11 19.15 0.68
N ASP A 643 -2.05 19.83 0.25
CA ASP A 643 -1.44 20.98 0.92
C ASP A 643 -2.46 22.12 1.19
N THR A 644 -3.48 22.25 0.34
CA THR A 644 -4.64 23.14 0.52
C THR A 644 -5.22 23.10 1.94
N PHE A 645 -5.36 21.91 2.54
CA PHE A 645 -5.97 21.78 3.86
C PHE A 645 -5.15 22.48 4.94
N GLN A 646 -3.83 22.38 4.86
CA GLN A 646 -2.91 23.01 5.80
C GLN A 646 -2.83 24.52 5.54
N ALA A 647 -2.57 24.92 4.29
CA ALA A 647 -2.42 26.31 3.89
C ALA A 647 -3.63 27.17 4.31
N LEU A 648 -4.85 26.75 3.94
CA LEU A 648 -6.05 27.49 4.31
C LEU A 648 -6.34 27.46 5.83
N SER A 649 -5.95 26.39 6.53
CA SER A 649 -6.18 26.29 7.98
C SER A 649 -5.33 27.26 8.80
N LYS A 650 -4.24 27.82 8.24
CA LYS A 650 -3.42 28.89 8.84
C LYS A 650 -4.18 30.23 8.96
N VAL A 651 -5.27 30.41 8.21
CA VAL A 651 -6.18 31.57 8.35
C VAL A 651 -7.21 31.27 9.43
N ASP A 652 -7.25 32.10 10.48
CA ASP A 652 -8.07 31.83 11.66
C ASP A 652 -9.57 31.79 11.35
N SER A 653 -10.05 32.65 10.45
CA SER A 653 -11.45 32.68 10.02
C SER A 653 -11.87 31.54 9.11
N PHE A 654 -10.93 30.82 8.50
CA PHE A 654 -11.27 29.71 7.62
C PHE A 654 -11.75 28.51 8.44
N ASN A 655 -12.95 28.01 8.16
CA ASN A 655 -13.54 26.89 8.87
C ASN A 655 -14.08 25.84 7.90
N LEU A 656 -13.41 24.69 7.87
CA LEU A 656 -13.79 23.56 7.01
C LEU A 656 -15.20 23.01 7.31
N ASN A 657 -15.74 23.24 8.51
CA ASN A 657 -17.09 22.80 8.88
C ASN A 657 -18.18 23.70 8.32
N LYS A 658 -17.84 24.94 7.93
CA LYS A 658 -18.78 25.93 7.38
C LYS A 658 -18.66 26.08 5.87
N THR A 659 -17.46 25.82 5.33
CA THR A 659 -17.18 26.00 3.91
C THR A 659 -16.57 24.75 3.30
N ALA A 660 -17.28 24.13 2.35
CA ALA A 660 -16.82 22.94 1.66
C ALA A 660 -15.83 23.28 0.53
N LEU A 661 -14.86 22.38 0.30
CA LEU A 661 -13.89 22.50 -0.77
C LEU A 661 -14.24 21.57 -1.93
N ILE A 662 -14.26 22.10 -3.15
CA ILE A 662 -14.49 21.34 -4.38
C ILE A 662 -13.27 21.49 -5.28
N PHE A 663 -12.56 20.40 -5.55
CA PHE A 663 -11.31 20.43 -6.31
C PHE A 663 -11.57 20.41 -7.83
N THR A 664 -11.05 21.41 -8.54
CA THR A 664 -11.30 21.64 -9.98
C THR A 664 -10.85 20.46 -10.83
N HIS A 665 -9.70 19.87 -10.50
CA HIS A 665 -9.14 18.72 -11.23
C HIS A 665 -9.95 17.42 -11.08
N GLN A 666 -10.94 17.35 -10.18
CA GLN A 666 -11.78 16.16 -9.98
C GLN A 666 -13.16 16.26 -10.65
N ILE A 667 -13.42 17.39 -11.33
CA ILE A 667 -14.67 17.61 -12.07
C ILE A 667 -14.43 17.31 -13.55
N ASP A 668 -15.43 16.71 -14.19
CA ASP A 668 -15.43 16.43 -15.62
C ASP A 668 -16.16 17.52 -16.40
N GLY A 669 -15.54 17.97 -17.50
CA GLY A 669 -16.07 19.04 -18.36
C GLY A 669 -15.90 20.44 -17.76
N LEU A 670 -16.30 21.48 -18.49
CA LEU A 670 -16.29 22.88 -18.05
C LEU A 670 -17.55 23.19 -17.22
N PRO A 671 -17.51 23.29 -15.88
CA PRO A 671 -18.63 23.82 -15.11
C PRO A 671 -18.51 25.35 -14.98
N ILE A 672 -17.68 25.97 -15.80
CA ILE A 672 -17.32 27.38 -15.71
C ILE A 672 -18.57 28.30 -15.88
N ALA A 673 -19.70 27.75 -16.32
CA ALA A 673 -21.03 28.37 -16.28
C ALA A 673 -22.14 27.51 -15.60
N ASN A 674 -21.81 26.58 -14.70
CA ASN A 674 -22.80 25.83 -13.91
C ASN A 674 -23.24 26.64 -12.67
N ASP A 675 -24.49 26.46 -12.24
CA ASP A 675 -25.07 27.09 -11.05
C ASP A 675 -24.22 26.87 -9.79
N LEU A 676 -23.61 25.67 -9.66
CA LEU A 676 -22.70 25.37 -8.56
C LEU A 676 -21.47 26.29 -8.60
N PHE A 677 -20.71 26.34 -9.71
CA PHE A 677 -19.53 27.21 -9.82
C PHE A 677 -19.89 28.69 -9.64
N ASN A 678 -20.96 29.15 -10.28
CA ASN A 678 -21.41 30.53 -10.19
C ASN A 678 -21.86 30.94 -8.77
N GLY A 679 -22.35 30.00 -7.96
CA GLY A 679 -22.73 30.21 -6.57
C GLY A 679 -21.58 30.09 -5.56
N SER A 680 -20.37 29.72 -5.99
CA SER A 680 -19.22 29.58 -5.08
C SER A 680 -18.71 30.93 -4.58
N LYS A 681 -18.23 30.97 -3.33
CA LYS A 681 -17.70 32.19 -2.71
C LYS A 681 -16.34 32.60 -3.27
N ALA A 682 -15.50 31.62 -3.57
CA ALA A 682 -14.16 31.86 -4.09
C ALA A 682 -13.68 30.73 -5.01
N LEU A 683 -12.80 31.11 -5.93
CA LEU A 683 -11.87 30.23 -6.63
C LEU A 683 -10.48 30.45 -6.03
N VAL A 684 -9.93 29.38 -5.44
CA VAL A 684 -8.66 29.40 -4.74
C VAL A 684 -7.62 28.62 -5.53
N PHE A 685 -6.46 29.24 -5.77
CA PHE A 685 -5.26 28.59 -6.28
C PHE A 685 -4.30 28.40 -5.11
N VAL A 686 -3.97 27.16 -4.76
CA VAL A 686 -2.95 26.83 -3.75
C VAL A 686 -1.76 26.21 -4.45
N ASN A 687 -0.59 26.86 -4.37
CA ASN A 687 0.66 26.43 -5.01
C ASN A 687 0.50 25.99 -6.48
N SER A 688 -0.47 26.60 -7.18
CA SER A 688 -0.87 26.27 -8.55
C SER A 688 -1.23 27.54 -9.30
N ASP A 689 -1.51 27.41 -10.59
CA ASP A 689 -1.79 28.55 -11.46
C ASP A 689 -2.96 28.28 -12.42
N ILE A 690 -3.22 29.27 -13.28
CA ILE A 690 -4.25 29.17 -14.32
C ILE A 690 -3.95 28.08 -15.37
N LEU A 691 -2.69 27.69 -15.57
CA LEU A 691 -2.33 26.61 -16.49
C LEU A 691 -2.79 25.28 -15.92
N ASP A 692 -2.64 25.03 -14.61
CA ASP A 692 -3.17 23.81 -13.98
C ASP A 692 -4.70 23.74 -14.13
N LEU A 693 -5.40 24.87 -13.93
CA LEU A 693 -6.84 24.95 -14.17
C LEU A 693 -7.19 24.69 -15.64
N THR A 694 -6.49 25.32 -16.58
CA THR A 694 -6.73 25.15 -18.03
C THR A 694 -6.47 23.70 -18.47
N MET A 695 -5.38 23.10 -18.01
CA MET A 695 -5.00 21.72 -18.33
C MET A 695 -5.96 20.70 -17.72
N SER A 696 -6.61 21.02 -16.59
CA SER A 696 -7.65 20.16 -16.00
C SER A 696 -8.86 19.96 -16.92
N TYR A 697 -9.10 20.88 -17.88
CA TYR A 697 -10.13 20.74 -18.91
C TYR A 697 -9.63 20.03 -20.18
N LEU A 698 -8.31 19.92 -20.34
CA LEU A 698 -7.67 19.24 -21.47
C LEU A 698 -7.28 17.79 -21.14
N LYS A 699 -7.82 17.19 -20.06
CA LYS A 699 -7.54 15.81 -19.61
C LYS A 699 -7.55 14.77 -20.73
N GLN A 700 -8.46 14.88 -21.69
CA GLN A 700 -8.55 13.96 -22.85
C GLN A 700 -7.33 14.00 -23.79
N HIS A 701 -6.53 15.08 -23.72
CA HIS A 701 -5.29 15.30 -24.45
C HIS A 701 -4.05 15.13 -23.55
N THR A 702 -4.25 14.67 -22.31
CA THR A 702 -3.20 14.48 -21.31
C THR A 702 -2.95 12.99 -21.10
N ILE A 703 -1.67 12.64 -21.08
CA ILE A 703 -1.16 11.31 -20.78
C ILE A 703 -0.67 11.35 -19.33
N ILE A 704 -1.22 10.47 -18.48
CA ILE A 704 -0.71 10.26 -17.12
C ILE A 704 0.59 9.49 -17.22
N ALA A 705 1.72 10.10 -16.83
CA ALA A 705 3.03 9.52 -17.08
C ALA A 705 3.25 8.24 -16.26
N ALA A 706 2.71 8.19 -15.03
CA ALA A 706 2.86 7.06 -14.13
C ALA A 706 2.29 5.75 -14.67
N ASP A 707 1.32 5.79 -15.60
CA ASP A 707 0.72 4.59 -16.21
C ASP A 707 1.74 3.74 -17.01
N TYR A 708 2.85 4.37 -17.43
CA TYR A 708 3.94 3.71 -18.14
C TYR A 708 5.05 3.23 -17.20
N GLY A 709 5.03 3.65 -15.93
CA GLY A 709 6.01 3.25 -14.93
C GLY A 709 5.82 1.82 -14.47
N VAL A 710 6.92 1.14 -14.13
CA VAL A 710 6.84 -0.16 -13.48
C VAL A 710 6.64 0.00 -11.96
N SER A 711 5.94 -0.94 -11.33
CA SER A 711 5.84 -0.95 -9.86
C SER A 711 7.12 -1.54 -9.26
N SER A 712 8.03 -0.68 -8.79
CA SER A 712 9.30 -1.04 -8.17
C SER A 712 9.83 0.13 -7.33
N PHE A 713 10.57 -0.17 -6.26
CA PHE A 713 11.32 0.84 -5.50
C PHE A 713 12.72 1.12 -6.05
N ASN A 714 13.12 0.45 -7.15
CA ASN A 714 14.44 0.58 -7.75
C ASN A 714 14.46 1.64 -8.88
N TYR A 715 14.46 2.91 -8.48
CA TYR A 715 14.49 4.07 -9.39
C TYR A 715 15.79 4.20 -10.20
N THR A 716 16.88 3.53 -9.80
CA THR A 716 18.13 3.55 -10.58
C THR A 716 18.09 2.60 -11.77
N LYS A 717 17.31 1.51 -11.66
CA LYS A 717 17.18 0.52 -12.72
C LYS A 717 15.99 0.80 -13.65
N TYR A 718 14.90 1.34 -13.11
CA TYR A 718 13.64 1.48 -13.82
C TYR A 718 13.09 2.91 -13.78
N TRP A 719 12.29 3.24 -14.79
CA TRP A 719 11.25 4.26 -14.67
C TRP A 719 10.08 3.64 -13.90
N ALA A 720 9.87 4.08 -12.67
CA ALA A 720 8.93 3.49 -11.73
C ALA A 720 7.91 4.50 -11.22
N THR A 721 6.79 4.00 -10.69
CA THR A 721 5.78 4.86 -10.08
C THR A 721 6.22 5.34 -8.70
N SER A 722 5.93 6.60 -8.37
CA SER A 722 6.28 7.21 -7.08
C SER A 722 5.11 8.01 -6.49
N SER A 723 4.91 7.87 -5.18
CA SER A 723 3.88 8.58 -4.42
C SER A 723 4.43 9.79 -3.65
N SER A 724 5.70 10.14 -3.80
CA SER A 724 6.35 11.15 -2.97
C SER A 724 5.68 12.53 -3.06
N TRP A 725 5.33 12.98 -4.27
CA TRP A 725 4.64 14.26 -4.46
C TRP A 725 3.23 14.30 -3.86
N ARG A 726 2.54 13.16 -3.90
CA ARG A 726 1.25 13.00 -3.21
C ARG A 726 1.39 13.08 -1.70
N LYS A 727 2.47 12.51 -1.13
CA LYS A 727 2.74 12.51 0.31
C LYS A 727 3.08 13.90 0.85
N VAL A 728 3.81 14.72 0.09
CA VAL A 728 4.06 16.12 0.47
C VAL A 728 2.82 17.01 0.28
N GLY A 729 1.79 16.49 -0.39
CA GLY A 729 0.50 17.16 -0.55
C GLY A 729 0.36 17.92 -1.87
N GLY A 730 1.35 17.88 -2.76
CA GLY A 730 1.28 18.60 -4.04
C GLY A 730 0.15 18.10 -4.96
N LEU A 731 -0.31 18.99 -5.85
CA LEU A 731 -1.27 18.63 -6.90
C LEU A 731 -0.62 17.64 -7.88
N VAL A 732 -1.12 16.39 -7.91
CA VAL A 732 -0.68 15.33 -8.84
C VAL A 732 -1.92 14.82 -9.58
N LEU A 733 -1.99 15.02 -10.90
CA LEU A 733 -3.21 14.74 -11.67
C LEU A 733 -3.53 13.24 -11.74
N GLY A 734 -2.50 12.39 -11.87
CA GLY A 734 -2.63 10.93 -11.86
C GLY A 734 -2.46 10.26 -10.50
N GLY A 735 -2.33 11.05 -9.43
CA GLY A 735 -2.06 10.57 -8.07
C GLY A 735 -0.65 10.03 -7.80
N ASN A 736 0.12 9.63 -8.82
CA ASN A 736 1.54 9.26 -8.71
C ASN A 736 2.35 9.88 -9.86
N THR A 737 3.67 10.00 -9.67
CA THR A 737 4.60 10.45 -10.72
C THR A 737 5.35 9.26 -11.33
N LEU A 738 5.81 9.44 -12.56
CA LEU A 738 6.80 8.60 -13.23
C LEU A 738 8.21 9.08 -12.85
N THR A 739 8.96 8.24 -12.15
CA THR A 739 10.23 8.62 -11.51
C THR A 739 11.37 7.69 -11.92
N THR A 740 12.54 8.26 -12.20
CA THR A 740 13.81 7.52 -12.35
C THR A 740 14.96 8.37 -11.80
N SER A 741 15.98 7.72 -11.26
CA SER A 741 17.31 8.30 -10.98
C SER A 741 18.42 7.67 -11.80
N GLY A 742 18.09 6.65 -12.60
CA GLY A 742 19.04 5.91 -13.43
C GLY A 742 19.28 6.54 -14.79
N ALA A 743 20.42 6.18 -15.40
CA ALA A 743 20.69 6.46 -16.82
C ALA A 743 19.90 5.48 -17.70
N ASN A 744 18.60 5.73 -17.87
CA ASN A 744 17.68 4.87 -18.60
C ASN A 744 16.63 5.68 -19.37
N SER A 745 15.90 5.01 -20.26
CA SER A 745 14.91 5.62 -21.13
C SER A 745 13.60 4.85 -21.12
N ILE A 746 12.50 5.57 -21.37
CA ILE A 746 11.17 4.98 -21.52
C ILE A 746 10.49 5.55 -22.77
N ASN A 747 9.73 4.69 -23.46
CA ASN A 747 8.95 5.04 -24.64
C ASN A 747 7.46 5.09 -24.26
N ILE A 748 6.81 6.21 -24.55
CA ILE A 748 5.41 6.48 -24.28
C ILE A 748 4.70 6.66 -25.64
N PRO A 749 3.98 5.64 -26.13
CA PRO A 749 3.18 5.76 -27.35
C PRO A 749 1.98 6.70 -27.14
N PHE A 750 1.67 7.48 -28.18
CA PHE A 750 0.47 8.31 -28.25
C PHE A 750 -0.02 8.40 -29.70
N SER A 751 -1.24 8.92 -29.89
CA SER A 751 -1.81 9.11 -31.22
C SER A 751 -2.48 10.45 -31.38
N VAL A 752 -2.40 11.00 -32.58
CA VAL A 752 -3.08 12.24 -32.96
C VAL A 752 -4.05 11.98 -34.11
N GLU A 753 -5.23 12.60 -34.06
CA GLU A 753 -6.33 12.29 -34.97
C GLU A 753 -6.18 12.95 -36.35
N SER A 754 -5.43 14.06 -36.43
CA SER A 754 -5.33 14.88 -37.64
C SER A 754 -4.00 15.60 -37.72
N ASP A 755 -3.57 15.90 -38.94
CA ASP A 755 -2.38 16.71 -39.22
C ASP A 755 -2.46 18.10 -38.57
N GLY A 756 -1.33 18.63 -38.11
CA GLY A 756 -1.21 20.01 -37.67
C GLY A 756 -0.13 20.23 -36.61
N LEU A 757 -0.06 21.46 -36.12
CA LEU A 757 0.87 21.88 -35.07
C LEU A 757 0.35 21.51 -33.67
N TYR A 758 1.11 20.69 -32.94
CA TYR A 758 0.84 20.28 -31.57
C TYR A 758 1.89 20.83 -30.63
N ASP A 759 1.43 21.38 -29.50
CA ASP A 759 2.28 21.76 -28.38
C ASP A 759 2.47 20.57 -27.44
N PHE A 760 3.72 20.35 -27.04
CA PHE A 760 4.10 19.36 -26.05
C PHE A 760 4.37 20.03 -24.71
N TRP A 761 3.51 19.75 -23.74
CA TRP A 761 3.65 20.24 -22.38
C TRP A 761 4.01 19.09 -21.45
N LEU A 762 4.95 19.35 -20.55
CA LEU A 762 5.38 18.41 -19.53
C LEU A 762 5.08 19.00 -18.16
N ARG A 763 4.33 18.29 -17.33
CA ARG A 763 4.16 18.62 -15.92
C ARG A 763 5.25 17.92 -15.12
N ILE A 764 6.30 18.67 -14.76
CA ILE A 764 7.52 18.14 -14.17
C ILE A 764 7.81 18.78 -12.81
N ALA A 765 8.43 17.99 -11.94
CA ALA A 765 8.80 18.40 -10.60
C ALA A 765 10.08 19.21 -10.58
N PHE A 766 10.06 20.34 -9.88
CA PHE A 766 11.25 21.10 -9.52
C PHE A 766 11.70 20.70 -8.11
N ALA A 767 12.94 20.20 -8.01
CA ALA A 767 13.57 19.92 -6.70
C ALA A 767 15.09 19.81 -6.78
N GLU A 768 15.71 19.43 -5.66
CA GLU A 768 17.16 19.23 -5.56
C GLU A 768 17.61 18.00 -6.36
N HIS A 769 18.90 17.94 -6.71
CA HIS A 769 19.56 16.78 -7.32
C HIS A 769 18.86 16.20 -8.57
N ARG A 770 18.55 17.06 -9.56
CA ARG A 770 17.85 16.69 -10.80
C ARG A 770 18.79 16.29 -11.93
N GLY A 771 18.43 15.23 -12.63
CA GLY A 771 19.11 14.79 -13.85
C GLY A 771 18.75 15.63 -15.07
N GLU A 772 19.60 15.67 -16.11
CA GLU A 772 19.17 16.18 -17.42
C GLU A 772 18.13 15.22 -18.02
N LEU A 773 16.90 15.72 -18.19
CA LEU A 773 15.84 15.02 -18.89
C LEU A 773 15.86 15.42 -20.37
N ARG A 774 15.96 14.42 -21.25
CA ARG A 774 15.82 14.61 -22.69
C ARG A 774 14.45 14.12 -23.16
N PHE A 775 13.81 14.96 -23.95
CA PHE A 775 12.51 14.72 -24.56
C PHE A 775 12.69 14.58 -26.08
N VAL A 776 12.22 13.46 -26.62
CA VAL A 776 12.39 13.08 -28.03
C VAL A 776 11.04 12.63 -28.58
N VAL A 777 10.64 13.13 -29.75
CA VAL A 777 9.44 12.67 -30.46
C VAL A 777 9.90 12.02 -31.76
N ASP A 778 9.47 10.78 -32.01
CA ASP A 778 9.80 10.01 -33.23
C ASP A 778 11.29 10.01 -33.60
N HIS A 779 12.15 9.86 -32.58
CA HIS A 779 13.62 9.88 -32.68
C HIS A 779 14.26 11.22 -33.07
N VAL A 780 13.47 12.30 -33.18
CA VAL A 780 13.97 13.67 -33.32
C VAL A 780 14.17 14.27 -31.92
N LEU A 781 15.40 14.69 -31.61
CA LEU A 781 15.73 15.30 -30.32
C LEU A 781 15.31 16.76 -30.32
N GLU A 782 14.38 17.13 -29.44
CA GLU A 782 13.77 18.46 -29.49
C GLU A 782 13.63 19.18 -28.15
N GLY A 783 13.89 18.52 -27.02
CA GLY A 783 13.82 19.18 -25.72
C GLY A 783 14.86 18.65 -24.74
N LYS A 784 15.43 19.57 -23.96
CA LYS A 784 16.24 19.25 -22.79
C LYS A 784 15.83 20.15 -21.64
N ILE A 785 15.70 19.57 -20.46
CA ILE A 785 15.42 20.32 -19.25
C ILE A 785 16.15 19.68 -18.08
N ARG A 786 16.59 20.52 -17.15
CA ARG A 786 17.03 20.09 -15.82
C ARG A 786 16.27 20.93 -14.79
N PRO A 787 15.18 20.41 -14.18
CA PRO A 787 14.26 21.19 -13.36
C PRO A 787 14.79 21.38 -11.92
N LEU A 788 15.97 21.97 -11.76
CA LEU A 788 16.56 22.19 -10.43
C LEU A 788 15.79 23.24 -9.64
N ALA A 789 15.61 22.99 -8.35
CA ALA A 789 15.24 23.95 -7.31
C ALA A 789 15.89 23.52 -5.99
N ASP A 790 16.02 24.44 -5.04
CA ASP A 790 16.69 24.17 -3.75
C ASP A 790 15.81 23.40 -2.75
N TYR A 791 14.55 23.13 -3.12
CA TYR A 791 13.60 22.36 -2.34
C TYR A 791 12.61 21.65 -3.28
N TRP A 792 11.80 20.71 -2.76
CA TRP A 792 10.62 20.14 -3.43
C TRP A 792 9.54 21.20 -3.67
N SER A 793 9.86 22.18 -4.53
CA SER A 793 9.15 23.43 -4.72
C SER A 793 7.75 23.22 -5.28
N LYS A 794 7.65 22.68 -6.50
CA LYS A 794 6.36 22.47 -7.18
C LYS A 794 6.45 21.51 -8.36
N LEU A 795 5.28 21.00 -8.74
CA LEU A 795 5.05 20.42 -10.06
C LEU A 795 4.44 21.50 -10.96
N GLN A 796 5.05 21.74 -12.12
CA GLN A 796 4.60 22.81 -13.02
C GLN A 796 4.56 22.34 -14.47
N TRP A 797 3.58 22.85 -15.23
CA TRP A 797 3.52 22.70 -16.67
C TRP A 797 4.57 23.55 -17.39
N ILE A 798 5.36 22.92 -18.24
CA ILE A 798 6.36 23.57 -19.08
C ILE A 798 6.14 23.15 -20.52
N ARG A 799 6.05 24.13 -21.43
CA ARG A 799 6.06 23.86 -22.86
C ARG A 799 7.47 23.50 -23.30
N ILE A 800 7.65 22.28 -23.77
CA ILE A 800 8.96 21.76 -24.21
C ILE A 800 9.25 22.15 -25.66
N THR A 801 8.29 21.90 -26.57
CA THR A 801 8.41 22.19 -28.00
C THR A 801 7.02 22.22 -28.66
N SER A 802 6.96 22.63 -29.93
CA SER A 802 5.79 22.52 -30.80
C SER A 802 6.18 21.86 -32.11
N LEU A 803 5.41 20.88 -32.59
CA LEU A 803 5.73 20.06 -33.75
C LEU A 803 4.55 19.90 -34.70
N ASP A 804 4.83 19.93 -36.01
CA ASP A 804 3.87 19.53 -37.03
C ASP A 804 3.85 18.01 -37.14
N LEU A 805 2.76 17.39 -36.69
CA LEU A 805 2.57 15.95 -36.69
C LEU A 805 1.58 15.55 -37.77
N LYS A 806 1.79 14.36 -38.34
CA LYS A 806 0.82 13.69 -39.21
C LYS A 806 -0.19 12.92 -38.38
N SER A 807 -1.41 12.75 -38.87
CA SER A 807 -2.38 11.84 -38.26
C SER A 807 -1.78 10.43 -38.14
N GLY A 808 -1.81 9.83 -36.96
CA GLY A 808 -1.21 8.52 -36.74
C GLY A 808 -0.69 8.25 -35.33
N GLN A 809 0.13 7.20 -35.23
CA GLN A 809 0.80 6.77 -34.01
C GLN A 809 2.20 7.36 -33.95
N HIS A 810 2.58 7.86 -32.78
CA HIS A 810 3.83 8.52 -32.49
C HIS A 810 4.38 8.03 -31.16
N VAL A 811 5.66 8.32 -30.89
CA VAL A 811 6.30 7.92 -29.63
C VAL A 811 7.08 9.07 -29.02
N ILE A 812 6.81 9.32 -27.74
CA ILE A 812 7.64 10.17 -26.88
C ILE A 812 8.69 9.26 -26.21
N THR A 813 9.96 9.59 -26.34
CA THR A 813 11.04 8.96 -25.58
C THR A 813 11.58 9.93 -24.54
N LEU A 814 11.45 9.56 -23.26
CA LEU A 814 12.06 10.26 -22.15
C LEU A 814 13.38 9.59 -21.81
N ARG A 815 14.46 10.35 -21.63
CA ARG A 815 15.77 9.83 -21.23
C ARG A 815 16.32 10.63 -20.06
N ASN A 816 16.62 9.94 -18.97
CA ASN A 816 17.35 10.52 -17.85
C ASN A 816 18.85 10.23 -18.01
N ASP A 817 19.70 11.20 -17.70
CA ASP A 817 21.16 11.06 -17.81
C ASP A 817 21.80 10.29 -16.65
N GLY A 818 21.05 10.05 -15.57
CA GLY A 818 21.52 9.36 -14.36
C GLY A 818 22.33 10.23 -13.39
N SER A 819 22.42 11.55 -13.62
CA SER A 819 23.08 12.48 -12.70
C SER A 819 22.21 12.89 -11.51
N GLY A 820 20.91 12.60 -11.58
CA GLY A 820 19.91 12.90 -10.57
C GLY A 820 18.56 12.28 -10.92
N TYR A 821 17.55 12.53 -10.09
CA TYR A 821 16.20 12.01 -10.31
C TYR A 821 15.31 12.98 -11.07
N ASN A 822 14.34 12.45 -11.83
CA ASN A 822 13.31 13.23 -12.50
C ASN A 822 11.96 12.62 -12.18
N ASP A 823 10.99 13.46 -11.75
CA ASP A 823 9.60 13.07 -11.51
C ASP A 823 8.69 13.79 -12.51
N ILE A 824 7.91 13.02 -13.25
CA ILE A 824 7.00 13.53 -14.27
C ILE A 824 5.59 13.11 -13.87
N ASP A 825 4.69 14.07 -13.71
CA ASP A 825 3.28 13.80 -13.42
C ASP A 825 2.54 13.44 -14.71
N SER A 826 2.55 14.35 -15.67
CA SER A 826 1.68 14.27 -16.85
C SER A 826 2.32 14.90 -18.08
N ILE A 827 1.87 14.46 -19.27
CA ILE A 827 2.31 14.98 -20.57
C ILE A 827 1.07 15.38 -21.36
N ALA A 828 0.94 16.65 -21.77
CA ALA A 828 -0.15 17.07 -22.65
C ALA A 828 0.34 17.21 -24.09
N VAL A 829 -0.39 16.61 -25.03
CA VAL A 829 -0.17 16.71 -26.47
C VAL A 829 -1.42 17.31 -27.09
N VAL A 830 -1.40 18.62 -27.30
CA VAL A 830 -2.60 19.39 -27.66
C VAL A 830 -2.31 20.28 -28.85
N LYS A 831 -3.25 20.40 -29.79
CA LYS A 831 -3.10 21.38 -30.88
C LYS A 831 -2.97 22.78 -30.31
N SER A 832 -2.02 23.57 -30.82
CA SER A 832 -1.75 24.91 -30.26
C SER A 832 -3.00 25.79 -30.27
N ILE A 833 -3.84 25.71 -31.32
CA ILE A 833 -5.11 26.46 -31.40
C ILE A 833 -6.14 26.01 -30.36
N THR A 834 -6.21 24.71 -30.08
CA THR A 834 -7.15 24.15 -29.08
C THR A 834 -6.75 24.60 -27.69
N PHE A 835 -5.44 24.57 -27.37
CA PHE A 835 -4.94 25.07 -26.10
C PHE A 835 -5.24 26.57 -25.92
N GLN A 836 -4.95 27.40 -26.92
CA GLN A 836 -5.22 28.84 -26.85
C GLN A 836 -6.72 29.13 -26.67
N THR A 837 -7.58 28.45 -27.45
CA THR A 837 -9.04 28.59 -27.31
C THR A 837 -9.51 28.23 -25.90
N GLN A 838 -8.97 27.16 -25.32
CA GLN A 838 -9.34 26.75 -23.96
C GLN A 838 -8.87 27.75 -22.90
N MET A 839 -7.65 28.28 -23.05
CA MET A 839 -7.12 29.33 -22.16
C MET A 839 -7.98 30.60 -22.25
N ASP A 840 -8.33 31.04 -23.45
CA ASP A 840 -9.19 32.22 -23.67
C ASP A 840 -10.57 32.04 -23.02
N GLU A 841 -11.18 30.85 -23.11
CA GLU A 841 -12.47 30.56 -22.47
C GLU A 841 -12.41 30.58 -20.94
N VAL A 842 -11.33 30.03 -20.35
CA VAL A 842 -11.08 30.09 -18.92
C VAL A 842 -10.95 31.55 -18.48
N LEU A 843 -10.11 32.34 -19.16
CA LEU A 843 -9.92 33.76 -18.87
C LEU A 843 -11.22 34.55 -18.99
N ASP A 844 -11.98 34.37 -20.06
CA ASP A 844 -13.24 35.07 -20.30
C ASP A 844 -14.31 34.74 -19.27
N THR A 845 -14.21 33.60 -18.62
CA THR A 845 -15.13 33.31 -17.53
C THR A 845 -14.64 33.77 -16.17
N LEU A 846 -13.33 33.72 -15.90
CA LEU A 846 -12.79 34.35 -14.69
C LEU A 846 -13.09 35.86 -14.66
N LYS A 847 -13.16 36.52 -15.83
CA LYS A 847 -13.65 37.90 -15.96
C LYS A 847 -15.12 38.07 -15.54
N ARG A 848 -15.97 37.07 -15.76
CA ARG A 848 -17.43 37.09 -15.46
C ARG A 848 -17.77 36.53 -14.08
N TYR A 849 -16.87 35.76 -13.49
CA TYR A 849 -17.01 35.16 -12.18
C TYR A 849 -17.18 36.27 -11.12
N ARG A 850 -18.15 36.12 -10.23
CA ARG A 850 -18.49 37.14 -9.24
C ARG A 850 -17.85 36.92 -7.86
N GLY A 851 -17.49 35.68 -7.54
CA GLY A 851 -16.78 35.38 -6.30
C GLY A 851 -15.34 35.89 -6.33
N ARG A 852 -14.61 35.67 -5.22
CA ARG A 852 -13.21 36.07 -5.08
C ARG A 852 -12.27 35.14 -5.83
N VAL A 853 -11.20 35.69 -6.38
CA VAL A 853 -10.04 34.91 -6.81
C VAL A 853 -8.98 35.06 -5.73
N VAL A 854 -8.54 33.94 -5.16
CA VAL A 854 -7.56 33.88 -4.08
C VAL A 854 -6.37 33.04 -4.54
N ASN A 855 -5.16 33.55 -4.41
CA ASN A 855 -3.93 32.80 -4.64
C ASN A 855 -3.21 32.65 -3.31
N VAL A 856 -2.97 31.42 -2.89
CA VAL A 856 -2.24 31.05 -1.68
C VAL A 856 -0.90 30.47 -2.13
N LEU A 857 0.17 31.14 -1.74
CA LEU A 857 1.54 30.83 -2.13
C LEU A 857 2.34 30.52 -0.86
N GLU A 858 2.70 29.27 -0.65
CA GLU A 858 3.66 28.90 0.38
C GLU A 858 5.07 29.33 -0.06
N ALA A 859 5.81 29.96 0.85
CA ALA A 859 7.04 30.67 0.50
C ALA A 859 8.12 29.73 -0.06
N GLU A 860 8.21 28.52 0.50
CA GLU A 860 9.08 27.43 0.07
C GLU A 860 8.73 26.87 -1.31
N SER A 861 7.48 27.00 -1.76
CA SER A 861 7.06 26.59 -3.10
C SER A 861 7.25 27.72 -4.10
N ALA A 862 6.97 28.98 -3.71
CA ALA A 862 6.95 30.12 -4.60
C ALA A 862 8.33 30.73 -4.89
N PHE A 863 9.22 30.79 -3.91
CA PHE A 863 10.45 31.60 -3.96
C PHE A 863 11.76 30.81 -4.01
N THR A 864 11.70 29.48 -4.12
CA THR A 864 12.88 28.58 -4.03
C THR A 864 13.43 28.10 -5.38
N SER A 865 12.82 28.51 -6.50
CA SER A 865 13.35 28.18 -7.83
C SER A 865 14.61 28.96 -8.18
N ASP A 866 14.82 30.12 -7.55
CA ASP A 866 15.97 31.02 -7.73
C ASP A 866 16.34 31.67 -6.38
N ILE A 867 16.67 30.87 -5.35
CA ILE A 867 17.11 31.45 -4.07
C ILE A 867 18.38 32.28 -4.32
N THR A 868 18.28 33.60 -4.16
CA THR A 868 19.47 34.46 -4.20
C THR A 868 20.25 34.33 -2.89
N SER A 869 21.54 34.69 -2.91
CA SER A 869 22.37 34.60 -1.72
C SER A 869 21.79 35.42 -0.55
N GLY A 870 21.39 34.73 0.52
CA GLY A 870 20.92 35.32 1.78
C GLY A 870 19.57 34.78 2.31
N TRP A 871 18.75 34.17 1.44
CA TRP A 871 17.58 33.38 1.86
C TRP A 871 17.95 31.89 1.95
N PHE A 872 17.34 31.15 2.87
CA PHE A 872 17.42 29.70 2.93
C PHE A 872 16.15 29.10 3.51
N LEU A 873 15.93 27.82 3.23
CA LEU A 873 14.79 27.09 3.77
C LEU A 873 15.06 26.68 5.22
N ALA A 874 14.10 26.92 6.10
CA ALA A 874 14.14 26.42 7.48
C ALA A 874 12.83 25.70 7.81
N SER A 875 12.89 24.61 8.56
CA SER A 875 11.69 24.05 9.17
C SER A 875 11.28 24.88 10.38
N SER A 876 9.98 25.14 10.51
CA SER A 876 9.38 25.82 11.63
C SER A 876 8.38 24.89 12.29
N SER A 877 8.62 24.50 13.55
CA SER A 877 7.71 23.59 14.24
C SER A 877 6.28 24.15 14.21
N TYR A 878 5.35 23.30 13.79
CA TYR A 878 3.92 23.58 13.65
C TYR A 878 3.54 24.63 12.57
N ASN A 879 4.50 25.13 11.81
CA ASN A 879 4.32 26.17 10.78
C ASN A 879 5.01 25.80 9.46
N ASP A 880 5.03 24.51 9.14
CA ASP A 880 5.66 23.93 7.96
C ASP A 880 7.10 24.41 7.69
N PHE A 881 7.52 24.48 6.43
CA PHE A 881 8.75 25.13 6.02
C PHE A 881 8.54 26.64 5.85
N VAL A 882 9.59 27.41 6.13
CA VAL A 882 9.60 28.87 5.94
C VAL A 882 10.84 29.28 5.17
N LEU A 883 10.73 30.38 4.43
CA LEU A 883 11.87 31.04 3.83
C LEU A 883 12.47 32.01 4.85
N ARG A 884 13.74 31.82 5.22
CA ARG A 884 14.42 32.57 6.28
C ARG A 884 15.59 33.39 5.75
N THR A 885 15.74 34.62 6.27
CA THR A 885 17.02 35.34 6.30
C THR A 885 17.57 35.39 7.71
N GLU A 886 18.89 35.54 7.85
CA GLU A 886 19.57 35.75 9.15
C GLU A 886 20.13 37.17 9.28
N GLY A 887 19.71 38.07 8.40
CA GLY A 887 20.06 39.48 8.53
C GLY A 887 21.46 39.89 8.15
N ARG A 888 22.18 38.99 7.49
CA ARG A 888 23.55 39.22 7.08
C ARG A 888 23.59 39.71 5.65
N GLY A 889 24.57 40.55 5.34
CA GLY A 889 24.75 41.03 3.97
C GLY A 889 24.82 39.87 2.97
N ARG A 890 24.30 40.04 1.76
CA ARG A 890 24.34 39.06 0.66
C ARG A 890 25.72 38.43 0.58
N ASN A 891 25.84 37.10 0.77
CA ASN A 891 27.13 36.42 0.57
C ASN A 891 27.51 36.52 -0.92
N ILE A 892 28.58 37.25 -1.20
CA ILE A 892 29.11 37.47 -2.54
C ILE A 892 30.38 36.66 -2.80
N SER A 893 30.84 35.84 -1.85
CA SER A 893 31.99 34.96 -2.03
C SER A 893 31.89 34.03 -3.25
N PRO A 894 30.74 33.41 -3.57
CA PRO A 894 30.60 32.57 -4.76
C PRO A 894 30.70 33.32 -6.08
N LEU A 895 30.51 34.64 -6.08
CA LEU A 895 30.65 35.49 -7.26
C LEU A 895 32.12 35.82 -7.58
N GLY A 896 33.04 35.50 -6.66
CA GLY A 896 34.46 35.77 -6.79
C GLY A 896 35.27 34.52 -7.16
N VAL A 897 36.44 34.76 -7.75
CA VAL A 897 37.43 33.71 -8.04
C VAL A 897 38.36 33.58 -6.83
N ALA A 898 38.39 32.39 -6.22
CA ALA A 898 39.28 32.15 -5.09
C ALA A 898 40.67 31.69 -5.54
N SER A 899 41.70 32.18 -4.85
CA SER A 899 43.09 31.73 -5.00
C SER A 899 43.79 31.74 -3.64
N ALA A 900 44.83 30.93 -3.49
CA ALA A 900 45.51 30.76 -2.21
C ALA A 900 47.02 30.69 -2.42
N SER A 901 47.78 30.87 -1.33
CA SER A 901 49.24 30.71 -1.31
C SER A 901 49.68 29.29 -1.63
N SER A 902 48.90 28.28 -1.22
CA SER A 902 49.19 26.86 -1.44
C SER A 902 47.93 26.00 -1.27
N VAL A 903 48.04 24.71 -1.61
CA VAL A 903 47.01 23.69 -1.36
C VAL A 903 47.65 22.44 -0.75
N GLU A 904 46.98 21.81 0.23
CA GLU A 904 47.45 20.59 0.91
C GLU A 904 47.71 19.44 -0.09
N SER A 905 46.82 19.24 -1.07
CA SER A 905 46.92 18.22 -2.10
C SER A 905 46.01 18.50 -3.29
N ASN A 906 46.15 17.75 -4.40
CA ASN A 906 45.28 17.85 -5.58
C ASN A 906 43.81 17.46 -5.32
N ALA A 907 43.50 16.84 -4.17
CA ALA A 907 42.14 16.42 -3.82
C ALA A 907 41.30 17.57 -3.22
N VAL A 908 41.94 18.64 -2.75
CA VAL A 908 41.29 19.78 -2.10
C VAL A 908 41.44 21.00 -3.02
N LYS A 909 40.34 21.68 -3.32
CA LYS A 909 40.33 22.83 -4.25
C LYS A 909 40.17 24.13 -3.48
N VAL A 910 40.85 25.18 -3.91
CA VAL A 910 40.73 26.51 -3.31
C VAL A 910 39.30 27.05 -3.36
N GLN A 911 38.59 26.75 -4.46
CA GLN A 911 37.18 27.13 -4.63
C GLN A 911 36.25 26.49 -3.58
N GLY A 912 36.68 25.40 -2.94
CA GLY A 912 35.89 24.76 -1.89
C GLY A 912 35.83 25.56 -0.59
N ALA A 913 36.39 26.77 -0.53
CA ALA A 913 36.25 27.66 0.62
C ALA A 913 35.47 28.94 0.28
N ASN A 914 34.82 29.00 -0.88
CA ASN A 914 33.97 30.12 -1.29
C ASN A 914 32.81 29.68 -2.20
N ASP A 915 32.44 28.40 -2.21
CA ASP A 915 31.39 27.83 -3.05
C ASP A 915 30.02 27.78 -2.36
N GLY A 916 29.95 28.18 -1.09
CA GLY A 916 28.73 28.21 -0.29
C GLY A 916 28.35 26.85 0.30
N ASP A 917 29.20 25.83 0.18
CA ASP A 917 28.96 24.50 0.73
C ASP A 917 29.88 24.24 1.95
N ILE A 918 29.27 24.06 3.12
CA ILE A 918 30.02 23.83 4.37
C ILE A 918 30.69 22.43 4.44
N ASN A 919 30.50 21.59 3.41
CA ASN A 919 31.09 20.25 3.30
C ASN A 919 32.30 20.19 2.35
N THR A 920 32.61 21.29 1.66
CA THR A 920 33.80 21.49 0.84
C THR A 920 34.78 22.41 1.57
N ARG A 921 36.08 22.25 1.35
CA ARG A 921 37.10 23.07 2.03
C ARG A 921 38.27 23.43 1.15
N TRP A 922 38.98 24.48 1.56
CA TRP A 922 40.39 24.70 1.25
C TRP A 922 41.27 24.31 2.45
N ALA A 923 42.46 23.79 2.17
CA ALA A 923 43.54 23.68 3.16
C ALA A 923 44.87 24.08 2.54
N SER A 924 45.70 24.76 3.35
CA SER A 924 47.05 25.13 2.98
C SER A 924 48.03 23.95 3.10
N SER A 925 49.18 24.08 2.45
CA SER A 925 50.39 23.33 2.83
C SER A 925 50.81 23.66 4.27
N LYS A 926 51.72 22.86 4.82
CA LYS A 926 52.41 23.17 6.07
C LYS A 926 53.28 24.42 5.92
N ASP A 927 53.53 25.08 7.05
CA ASP A 927 54.29 26.32 7.24
C ASP A 927 53.47 27.59 7.01
N LEU A 928 53.68 28.60 7.87
CA LEU A 928 52.97 29.87 7.89
C LEU A 928 53.96 31.02 7.58
N PRO A 929 53.51 32.13 6.98
CA PRO A 929 52.11 32.50 6.73
C PRO A 929 51.49 31.84 5.49
N GLN A 930 50.16 31.68 5.51
CA GLN A 930 49.35 31.19 4.39
C GLN A 930 48.16 32.13 4.18
N TRP A 931 47.74 32.33 2.94
CA TRP A 931 46.61 33.20 2.62
C TRP A 931 45.62 32.54 1.66
N LEU A 932 44.36 32.92 1.81
CA LEU A 932 43.25 32.64 0.90
C LEU A 932 42.63 33.99 0.51
N GLN A 933 42.44 34.22 -0.78
CA GLN A 933 41.87 35.45 -1.32
C GLN A 933 40.72 35.17 -2.27
N ILE A 934 39.78 36.11 -2.32
CA ILE A 934 38.66 36.15 -3.25
C ILE A 934 38.80 37.44 -4.08
N GLU A 935 38.69 37.31 -5.40
CA GLU A 935 38.75 38.42 -6.35
C GLU A 935 37.47 38.49 -7.19
N TRP A 936 36.88 39.69 -7.29
CA TRP A 936 35.70 39.96 -8.09
C TRP A 936 36.05 40.78 -9.34
N ALA A 937 35.29 40.59 -10.42
CA ALA A 937 35.52 41.27 -11.70
C ALA A 937 35.27 42.79 -11.66
N THR A 938 34.38 43.24 -10.77
CA THR A 938 34.08 44.65 -10.52
C THR A 938 34.17 44.91 -9.01
N PRO A 939 34.44 46.16 -8.58
CA PRO A 939 34.42 46.52 -7.16
C PRO A 939 33.09 46.11 -6.51
N GLN A 940 33.18 45.57 -5.30
CA GLN A 940 32.06 45.14 -4.47
C GLN A 940 32.06 45.94 -3.17
N GLU A 941 30.87 46.29 -2.69
CA GLU A 941 30.68 46.87 -1.37
C GLU A 941 30.53 45.74 -0.34
N LEU A 942 31.39 45.71 0.68
CA LEU A 942 31.49 44.66 1.69
C LEU A 942 31.13 45.20 3.08
N SER A 943 30.31 44.47 3.82
CA SER A 943 29.80 44.80 5.16
C SER A 943 30.28 43.83 6.25
N GLU A 944 30.58 42.58 5.89
CA GLU A 944 31.08 41.58 6.84
C GLU A 944 31.99 40.52 6.18
N VAL A 945 32.76 39.82 7.01
CA VAL A 945 33.50 38.60 6.65
C VAL A 945 33.27 37.53 7.70
N ARG A 946 32.84 36.34 7.27
CA ARG A 946 32.65 35.17 8.13
C ARG A 946 33.58 34.05 7.71
N ILE A 947 34.18 33.42 8.70
CA ILE A 947 35.14 32.35 8.48
C ILE A 947 34.67 31.11 9.23
N PHE A 948 34.58 29.99 8.52
CA PHE A 948 34.34 28.66 9.07
C PHE A 948 35.62 27.84 8.92
N PHE A 949 36.34 27.67 10.02
CA PHE A 949 37.53 26.84 10.07
C PHE A 949 37.16 25.36 10.24
N GLU A 950 37.99 24.47 9.69
CA GLU A 950 38.07 23.10 10.17
C GLU A 950 38.87 23.08 11.50
N ARG A 951 39.15 21.88 12.03
CA ARG A 951 40.04 21.66 13.16
C ARG A 951 41.40 22.37 13.01
N ALA A 952 41.93 22.54 11.79
CA ALA A 952 43.13 23.34 11.53
C ALA A 952 42.79 24.85 11.43
N TYR A 953 42.34 25.46 12.52
CA TYR A 953 41.92 26.86 12.53
C TYR A 953 43.10 27.85 12.64
N ALA A 954 42.90 29.07 12.15
CA ALA A 954 43.84 30.16 12.33
C ALA A 954 43.72 30.78 13.74
N GLN A 955 44.83 30.85 14.46
CA GLN A 955 44.93 31.51 15.77
C GLN A 955 45.23 33.01 15.61
N ASP A 956 46.23 33.35 14.80
CA ASP A 956 46.58 34.74 14.49
C ASP A 956 46.46 34.99 12.98
N TYR A 957 45.67 35.97 12.57
CA TYR A 957 45.45 36.27 11.16
C TYR A 957 44.99 37.72 10.93
N LEU A 958 45.25 38.20 9.72
CA LEU A 958 44.75 39.47 9.21
C LEU A 958 43.63 39.22 8.22
N ILE A 959 42.61 40.08 8.21
CA ILE A 959 41.68 40.22 7.08
C ILE A 959 42.03 41.52 6.38
N GLN A 960 42.25 41.46 5.08
CA GLN A 960 42.76 42.57 4.30
C GLN A 960 41.91 42.80 3.05
N SER A 961 41.68 44.05 2.69
CA SER A 961 41.05 44.46 1.43
C SER A 961 42.06 45.12 0.49
N TRP A 962 41.72 45.22 -0.79
CA TRP A 962 42.59 45.80 -1.82
C TRP A 962 42.12 47.18 -2.23
N ASN A 963 42.95 48.21 -2.05
CA ASN A 963 42.60 49.59 -2.42
C ASN A 963 42.96 49.95 -3.88
N GLY A 964 43.47 49.00 -4.66
CA GLY A 964 43.97 49.21 -6.02
C GLY A 964 45.49 49.10 -6.16
N THR A 965 46.25 49.41 -5.11
CA THR A 965 47.73 49.33 -5.11
C THR A 965 48.32 48.47 -4.00
N ASP A 966 47.68 48.43 -2.83
CA ASP A 966 48.18 47.79 -1.61
C ASP A 966 47.08 47.06 -0.83
N TRP A 967 47.48 46.09 -0.02
CA TRP A 967 46.60 45.41 0.95
C TRP A 967 46.44 46.29 2.20
N ILE A 968 45.19 46.55 2.57
CA ILE A 968 44.82 47.33 3.75
C ILE A 968 44.28 46.39 4.82
N ASP A 969 44.90 46.40 5.99
CA ASP A 969 44.43 45.64 7.16
C ASP A 969 43.08 46.18 7.63
N GLN A 970 42.08 45.31 7.63
CA GLN A 970 40.74 45.60 8.14
C GLN A 970 40.54 45.04 9.54
N PHE A 971 41.07 43.83 9.79
CA PHE A 971 41.05 43.19 11.10
C PHE A 971 42.42 42.56 11.40
N ASP A 972 42.94 42.75 12.61
CA ASP A 972 44.08 42.01 13.16
C ASP A 972 43.63 41.17 14.35
N VAL A 973 43.57 39.86 14.13
CA VAL A 973 43.05 38.90 15.09
C VAL A 973 44.21 38.14 15.70
N LYS A 974 44.30 38.12 17.03
CA LYS A 974 45.29 37.36 17.81
C LYS A 974 44.59 36.40 18.77
N GLY A 975 45.17 35.22 18.96
CA GLY A 975 44.72 34.25 19.97
C GLY A 975 43.32 33.68 19.73
N ASN A 976 42.84 33.61 18.49
CA ASN A 976 41.54 33.01 18.18
C ASN A 976 41.51 31.53 18.59
N THR A 977 40.39 31.09 19.18
CA THR A 977 40.11 29.68 19.51
C THR A 977 38.76 29.20 18.97
N LEU A 978 38.06 30.04 18.19
CA LEU A 978 36.74 29.74 17.63
C LEU A 978 36.89 29.12 16.24
N LEU A 979 36.09 28.09 15.97
CA LEU A 979 35.98 27.47 14.63
C LEU A 979 35.08 28.27 13.68
N GLN A 980 34.25 29.16 14.21
CA GLN A 980 33.45 30.09 13.42
C GLN A 980 33.64 31.50 13.96
N ARG A 981 33.92 32.46 13.08
CA ARG A 981 34.06 33.86 13.49
C ARG A 981 33.52 34.82 12.44
N LEU A 982 32.80 35.83 12.92
CA LEU A 982 32.27 36.94 12.14
C LEU A 982 33.09 38.20 12.43
N HIS A 983 33.33 38.99 11.39
CA HIS A 983 33.98 40.30 11.46
C HIS A 983 33.13 41.30 10.67
N GLU A 984 32.60 42.30 11.35
CA GLU A 984 31.73 43.33 10.75
C GLU A 984 32.53 44.61 10.53
N PHE A 985 32.52 45.14 9.32
CA PHE A 985 33.17 46.42 9.04
C PHE A 985 32.36 47.55 9.69
N GLN A 986 33.05 48.53 10.28
CA GLN A 986 32.38 49.69 10.89
C GLN A 986 31.56 50.50 9.88
N TYR A 987 32.04 50.55 8.63
CA TYR A 987 31.33 51.08 7.47
C TYR A 987 31.59 50.14 6.30
N PRO A 988 30.64 49.98 5.36
CA PRO A 988 30.89 49.17 4.20
C PRO A 988 32.12 49.65 3.42
N ILE A 989 32.94 48.72 2.95
CA ILE A 989 34.16 49.01 2.19
C ILE A 989 34.01 48.58 0.74
N GLU A 990 34.48 49.41 -0.20
CA GLU A 990 34.48 49.07 -1.63
C GLU A 990 35.84 48.48 -2.04
N THR A 991 35.86 47.26 -2.58
CA THR A 991 37.10 46.59 -3.00
C THR A 991 36.87 45.57 -4.12
N THR A 992 37.89 45.28 -4.91
CA THR A 992 37.89 44.17 -5.88
C THR A 992 38.46 42.87 -5.32
N LYS A 993 39.16 42.91 -4.17
CA LYS A 993 39.75 41.72 -3.54
C LYS A 993 39.65 41.77 -2.02
N LEU A 994 39.51 40.59 -1.43
CA LEU A 994 39.63 40.38 0.02
C LEU A 994 40.49 39.14 0.26
N ARG A 995 41.35 39.18 1.28
CA ARG A 995 42.10 37.99 1.71
C ARG A 995 42.13 37.84 3.22
N ILE A 996 42.20 36.59 3.65
CA ILE A 996 42.67 36.23 4.99
C ILE A 996 44.15 35.85 4.89
N ASN A 997 44.98 36.44 5.73
CA ASN A 997 46.42 36.15 5.83
C ASN A 997 46.74 35.58 7.21
N VAL A 998 46.92 34.26 7.28
CA VAL A 998 47.11 33.50 8.52
C VAL A 998 48.59 33.46 8.88
N THR A 999 48.91 33.87 10.11
CA THR A 999 50.27 33.99 10.63
C THR A 999 50.59 33.01 11.76
N SER A 1000 49.58 32.47 12.44
CA SER A 1000 49.71 31.38 13.43
C SER A 1000 48.53 30.40 13.35
N ALA A 1001 48.80 29.09 13.43
CA ALA A 1001 47.82 28.01 13.46
C ALA A 1001 48.38 26.83 14.29
N PRO A 1002 47.92 26.61 15.55
CA PRO A 1002 48.65 25.85 16.56
C PRO A 1002 48.59 24.33 16.39
N ASP A 1003 47.47 23.78 15.89
CA ASP A 1003 47.25 22.33 15.93
C ASP A 1003 48.04 21.54 14.86
N PHE A 1004 48.32 22.16 13.70
CA PHE A 1004 48.91 21.46 12.55
C PHE A 1004 49.96 22.25 11.77
N ASN A 1005 50.26 23.49 12.17
CA ASN A 1005 51.10 24.44 11.40
C ASN A 1005 50.62 24.62 9.94
N MET A 1006 49.30 24.62 9.76
CA MET A 1006 48.56 24.86 8.51
C MET A 1006 47.16 25.38 8.86
N VAL A 1007 46.43 25.91 7.87
CA VAL A 1007 45.05 26.33 8.03
C VAL A 1007 44.13 25.59 7.07
N SER A 1008 42.91 25.25 7.53
CA SER A 1008 41.83 24.78 6.68
C SER A 1008 40.53 25.53 6.96
N ILE A 1009 39.84 25.93 5.90
CA ILE A 1009 38.63 26.75 5.91
C ILE A 1009 37.58 26.00 5.10
N TRP A 1010 36.46 25.67 5.73
CA TRP A 1010 35.24 25.20 5.07
C TRP A 1010 34.64 26.34 4.24
N GLU A 1011 34.51 27.54 4.81
CA GLU A 1011 33.96 28.69 4.09
C GLU A 1011 34.57 30.02 4.53
N LEU A 1012 34.84 30.90 3.56
CA LEU A 1012 35.18 32.31 3.71
C LEU A 1012 34.08 33.14 3.04
N GLU A 1013 33.04 33.46 3.81
CA GLU A 1013 31.90 34.23 3.33
C GLU A 1013 32.17 35.73 3.48
N VAL A 1014 31.86 36.49 2.45
CA VAL A 1014 31.96 37.95 2.43
C VAL A 1014 30.58 38.50 2.13
N GLY A 1015 30.02 39.26 3.06
CA GLY A 1015 28.67 39.81 2.95
C GLY A 1015 28.67 41.22 2.36
N SER A 1016 27.78 41.50 1.41
CA SER A 1016 27.50 42.84 0.86
C SER A 1016 26.25 43.45 1.49
N PRO A 1017 26.15 44.76 1.75
CA PRO A 1017 24.97 45.37 2.39
C PRO A 1017 23.68 45.31 1.55
N GLN A 1018 23.71 44.72 0.35
CA GLN A 1018 22.51 44.47 -0.45
C GLN A 1018 21.56 43.50 0.27
N ALA A 1019 20.28 43.88 0.37
CA ALA A 1019 19.23 43.04 0.90
C ALA A 1019 19.12 41.72 0.10
N ALA A 1020 18.97 40.60 0.79
CA ALA A 1020 18.68 39.33 0.14
C ALA A 1020 17.31 39.45 -0.54
N SER A 1021 17.19 39.12 -1.83
CA SER A 1021 15.95 39.32 -2.60
C SER A 1021 15.52 38.05 -3.33
N SER A 1022 14.24 37.68 -3.30
CA SER A 1022 13.72 36.59 -4.13
C SER A 1022 12.48 37.07 -4.88
N SER A 1023 12.09 36.36 -5.93
CA SER A 1023 10.88 36.71 -6.68
C SER A 1023 10.13 35.50 -7.17
N ALA A 1024 8.81 35.62 -7.23
CA ALA A 1024 7.89 34.62 -7.75
C ALA A 1024 7.01 35.25 -8.84
N LYS A 1025 6.66 34.43 -9.83
CA LYS A 1025 5.69 34.79 -10.87
C LYS A 1025 4.29 34.36 -10.45
N ILE A 1026 3.33 35.25 -10.61
CA ILE A 1026 1.90 34.97 -10.39
C ILE A 1026 1.11 35.45 -11.60
N PHE A 1027 0.09 34.69 -12.02
CA PHE A 1027 -0.80 35.11 -13.10
C PHE A 1027 -2.08 35.71 -12.52
N ILE A 1028 -2.39 36.95 -12.91
CA ILE A 1028 -3.63 37.63 -12.52
C ILE A 1028 -4.70 37.36 -13.57
N PRO A 1029 -5.79 36.64 -13.23
CA PRO A 1029 -6.76 36.18 -14.22
C PRO A 1029 -7.81 37.21 -14.60
N ARG A 1030 -7.98 38.27 -13.80
CA ARG A 1030 -8.92 39.36 -14.08
C ARG A 1030 -8.43 40.68 -13.51
N GLU A 1031 -8.82 41.77 -14.15
CA GLU A 1031 -8.55 43.12 -13.67
C GLU A 1031 -9.43 43.44 -12.45
N ALA A 1032 -8.80 43.79 -11.33
CA ALA A 1032 -9.48 44.17 -10.08
C ALA A 1032 -8.48 44.83 -9.11
N ASN A 1033 -9.00 45.33 -7.98
CA ASN A 1033 -8.17 45.61 -6.81
C ASN A 1033 -7.85 44.30 -6.09
N TYR A 1034 -6.59 44.09 -5.76
CA TYR A 1034 -6.11 42.94 -5.00
C TYR A 1034 -5.44 43.39 -3.71
N VAL A 1035 -5.60 42.61 -2.66
CA VAL A 1035 -4.88 42.78 -1.39
C VAL A 1035 -3.87 41.64 -1.28
N LEU A 1036 -2.64 42.01 -0.92
CA LEU A 1036 -1.56 41.08 -0.61
C LEU A 1036 -1.43 41.01 0.91
N ALA A 1037 -1.50 39.79 1.46
CA ALA A 1037 -1.25 39.51 2.86
C ALA A 1037 -0.09 38.54 2.98
N ALA A 1038 0.85 38.80 3.90
CA ALA A 1038 1.97 37.91 4.17
C ALA A 1038 1.93 37.43 5.63
N ARG A 1039 2.11 36.12 5.83
CA ARG A 1039 2.26 35.50 7.16
C ARG A 1039 3.74 35.46 7.52
N LEU A 1040 4.12 36.26 8.51
CA LEU A 1040 5.51 36.48 8.89
C LEU A 1040 5.71 36.20 10.37
N SER A 1041 6.86 35.64 10.74
CA SER A 1041 7.26 35.55 12.14
C SER A 1041 7.65 36.94 12.66
N SER A 1042 7.22 37.25 13.88
CA SER A 1042 7.58 38.47 14.60
C SER A 1042 8.33 38.14 15.88
N GLY A 1043 9.21 39.04 16.32
CA GLY A 1043 9.98 38.91 17.56
C GLY A 1043 11.07 39.97 17.68
N PRO A 1044 11.78 40.09 18.82
CA PRO A 1044 12.74 41.17 19.05
C PRO A 1044 13.97 41.08 18.14
N GLU A 1045 14.30 39.89 17.65
CA GLU A 1045 15.41 39.66 16.72
C GLU A 1045 15.06 39.82 15.24
N TYR A 1046 13.77 40.05 14.93
CA TYR A 1046 13.29 40.11 13.55
C TYR A 1046 13.42 41.52 12.96
N GLY A 1047 13.58 41.54 11.64
CA GLY A 1047 13.94 42.71 10.83
C GLY A 1047 12.80 43.34 10.05
N ILE A 1048 13.14 43.88 8.87
CA ILE A 1048 12.20 44.49 7.95
C ILE A 1048 12.12 43.64 6.68
N LEU A 1049 10.90 43.32 6.26
CA LEU A 1049 10.61 42.72 4.96
C LEU A 1049 10.03 43.76 4.01
N ASP A 1050 10.67 43.95 2.88
CA ASP A 1050 10.14 44.70 1.74
C ASP A 1050 9.47 43.74 0.75
N ILE A 1051 8.23 44.02 0.39
CA ILE A 1051 7.48 43.30 -0.64
C ILE A 1051 7.23 44.26 -1.81
N GLY A 1052 7.68 43.85 -2.99
CA GLY A 1052 7.51 44.57 -4.25
C GLY A 1052 6.55 43.88 -5.20
N MET A 1053 5.67 44.64 -5.85
CA MET A 1053 4.78 44.16 -6.91
C MET A 1053 4.39 45.32 -7.82
N ASN A 1054 4.49 45.16 -9.15
CA ASN A 1054 4.08 46.17 -10.14
C ASN A 1054 4.70 47.58 -9.92
N GLY A 1055 5.97 47.63 -9.50
CA GLY A 1055 6.68 48.89 -9.21
C GLY A 1055 6.30 49.58 -7.89
N PHE A 1056 5.36 49.01 -7.13
CA PHE A 1056 5.07 49.36 -5.74
C PHE A 1056 5.95 48.53 -4.81
N THR A 1057 6.44 49.14 -3.73
CA THR A 1057 7.19 48.46 -2.65
C THR A 1057 6.58 48.88 -1.32
N ALA A 1058 6.31 47.91 -0.44
CA ALA A 1058 5.88 48.12 0.92
C ALA A 1058 6.83 47.46 1.91
N SER A 1059 7.12 48.14 3.02
CA SER A 1059 8.00 47.66 4.09
C SER A 1059 7.18 47.23 5.31
N ILE A 1060 7.46 46.04 5.81
CA ILE A 1060 6.80 45.44 6.98
C ILE A 1060 7.86 45.24 8.08
N ASN A 1061 7.64 45.87 9.23
CA ASN A 1061 8.51 45.70 10.39
C ASN A 1061 8.08 44.46 11.19
N CYS A 1062 8.94 43.44 11.21
CA CYS A 1062 8.72 42.19 11.95
C CYS A 1062 9.29 42.27 13.38
N SER A 1063 10.02 43.33 13.73
CA SER A 1063 10.54 43.56 15.08
C SER A 1063 9.41 43.87 16.05
N SER A 1064 9.19 43.00 17.04
CA SER A 1064 8.10 43.13 18.00
C SER A 1064 8.47 42.54 19.37
N SER A 1065 7.84 43.03 20.44
CA SER A 1065 7.93 42.38 21.75
C SER A 1065 7.16 41.06 21.80
N ASN A 1066 6.20 40.86 20.90
CA ASN A 1066 5.39 39.65 20.80
C ASN A 1066 6.05 38.70 19.79
N THR A 1067 6.09 37.41 20.15
CA THR A 1067 6.70 36.37 19.31
C THR A 1067 5.64 35.50 18.64
N GLY A 1068 5.85 35.13 17.38
CA GLY A 1068 5.00 34.19 16.65
C GLY A 1068 4.64 34.67 15.25
N PHE A 1069 3.90 33.84 14.50
CA PHE A 1069 3.45 34.17 13.15
C PHE A 1069 2.20 35.05 13.16
N ASN A 1070 2.24 36.14 12.41
CA ASN A 1070 1.13 37.07 12.23
C ASN A 1070 0.90 37.38 10.75
N TRP A 1071 -0.34 37.71 10.40
CA TRP A 1071 -0.69 38.21 9.08
C TRP A 1071 -0.45 39.72 9.00
N PHE A 1072 0.15 40.16 7.89
CA PHE A 1072 0.38 41.56 7.57
C PHE A 1072 -0.21 41.86 6.20
N GLU A 1073 -1.24 42.71 6.16
CA GLU A 1073 -1.89 43.14 4.92
C GLU A 1073 -1.31 44.44 4.37
N LEU A 1074 -1.20 44.50 3.04
CA LEU A 1074 -0.85 45.70 2.30
C LEU A 1074 -2.11 46.41 1.78
N GLU A 1075 -1.96 47.69 1.46
CA GLU A 1075 -3.04 48.47 0.81
C GLU A 1075 -3.45 47.84 -0.53
N PRO A 1076 -4.74 47.93 -0.92
CA PRO A 1076 -5.21 47.39 -2.19
C PRO A 1076 -4.45 47.95 -3.39
N VAL A 1077 -4.00 47.07 -4.28
CA VAL A 1077 -3.32 47.43 -5.53
C VAL A 1077 -4.18 47.01 -6.72
N PHE A 1078 -4.40 47.92 -7.66
CA PHE A 1078 -5.06 47.59 -8.91
C PHE A 1078 -4.11 46.82 -9.83
N LEU A 1079 -4.50 45.60 -10.22
CA LEU A 1079 -3.70 44.73 -11.07
C LEU A 1079 -4.44 44.43 -12.38
N GLY A 1080 -3.71 44.56 -13.50
CA GLY A 1080 -4.18 44.17 -14.83
C GLY A 1080 -4.07 42.65 -15.04
N THR A 1081 -4.81 42.13 -16.03
CA THR A 1081 -4.76 40.71 -16.39
C THR A 1081 -3.39 40.37 -16.98
N GLY A 1082 -2.76 39.28 -16.53
CA GLY A 1082 -1.47 38.81 -17.03
C GLY A 1082 -0.49 38.39 -15.95
N GLU A 1083 0.73 38.03 -16.37
CA GLU A 1083 1.81 37.66 -15.46
C GLU A 1083 2.34 38.90 -14.70
N GLN A 1084 2.46 38.76 -13.39
CA GLN A 1084 3.04 39.73 -12.46
C GLN A 1084 4.21 39.08 -11.72
N ILE A 1085 5.14 39.90 -11.25
CA ILE A 1085 6.26 39.47 -10.42
C ILE A 1085 6.05 40.03 -9.02
N ILE A 1086 6.06 39.14 -8.03
CA ILE A 1086 6.14 39.49 -6.61
C ILE A 1086 7.59 39.31 -6.21
N SER A 1087 8.23 40.36 -5.70
CA SER A 1087 9.58 40.32 -5.15
C SER A 1087 9.54 40.50 -3.64
N ILE A 1088 10.34 39.74 -2.91
CA ILE A 1088 10.57 39.92 -1.48
C ILE A 1088 12.04 40.30 -1.27
N SER A 1089 12.32 41.23 -0.37
CA SER A 1089 13.68 41.51 0.09
C SER A 1089 13.71 41.80 1.58
N ALA A 1090 14.71 41.30 2.30
CA ALA A 1090 14.76 41.45 3.74
C ALA A 1090 16.07 42.09 4.22
N VAL A 1091 15.94 42.87 5.30
CA VAL A 1091 17.03 43.38 6.13
C VAL A 1091 16.84 42.77 7.52
N ASP A 1092 17.92 42.29 8.13
CA ASP A 1092 17.88 41.51 9.36
C ASP A 1092 17.15 40.14 9.21
N LYS A 1093 16.90 39.43 10.32
CA LYS A 1093 16.26 38.11 10.31
C LYS A 1093 14.78 38.24 9.96
N VAL A 1094 14.31 37.52 8.95
CA VAL A 1094 12.89 37.46 8.56
C VAL A 1094 12.53 36.02 8.22
N ASP A 1095 11.38 35.55 8.73
CA ASP A 1095 10.79 34.26 8.32
C ASP A 1095 9.48 34.54 7.60
N VAL A 1096 9.41 34.16 6.32
CA VAL A 1096 8.23 34.22 5.47
C VAL A 1096 7.65 32.81 5.35
N ASP A 1097 6.40 32.63 5.75
CA ASP A 1097 5.70 31.35 5.64
C ASP A 1097 4.78 31.32 4.43
N GLU A 1098 3.81 32.23 4.36
CA GLU A 1098 2.76 32.18 3.33
C GLU A 1098 2.41 33.58 2.82
N ILE A 1099 2.08 33.70 1.53
CA ILE A 1099 1.55 34.91 0.92
C ILE A 1099 0.20 34.61 0.29
N ILE A 1100 -0.82 35.37 0.67
CA ILE A 1100 -2.16 35.31 0.06
C ILE A 1100 -2.39 36.59 -0.74
N LEU A 1101 -2.74 36.42 -2.02
CA LEU A 1101 -3.19 37.50 -2.89
C LEU A 1101 -4.64 37.26 -3.30
N TYR A 1102 -5.55 38.14 -2.89
CA TYR A 1102 -6.98 37.98 -3.17
C TYR A 1102 -7.62 39.22 -3.77
N SER A 1103 -8.58 39.01 -4.66
CA SER A 1103 -9.34 40.08 -5.29
C SER A 1103 -10.44 40.61 -4.37
N LEU A 1104 -10.69 41.92 -4.44
CA LEU A 1104 -11.86 42.56 -3.83
C LEU A 1104 -13.11 42.42 -4.72
N GLU A 1105 -14.27 42.33 -4.09
CA GLU A 1105 -15.60 42.29 -4.72
C GLU A 1105 -16.14 43.71 -4.99
N GLY A 1106 -16.15 44.12 -6.27
CA GLY A 1106 -16.73 45.41 -6.67
C GLY A 1106 -16.00 46.62 -6.06
N GLU A 1107 -16.72 47.47 -5.34
CA GLU A 1107 -16.19 48.69 -4.68
C GLU A 1107 -16.00 48.51 -3.16
N GLU A 1108 -15.91 47.27 -2.67
CA GLU A 1108 -15.66 47.06 -1.25
C GLU A 1108 -14.29 47.63 -0.80
N GLY A 1109 -14.22 48.03 0.47
CA GLY A 1109 -12.96 48.43 1.09
C GLY A 1109 -12.03 47.24 1.33
N ALA A 1110 -10.77 47.52 1.68
CA ALA A 1110 -9.85 46.48 2.12
C ALA A 1110 -10.42 45.73 3.32
N ILE A 1111 -10.61 44.42 3.19
CA ILE A 1111 -10.92 43.52 4.30
C ILE A 1111 -9.61 42.88 4.79
N PRO A 1112 -9.43 42.59 6.08
CA PRO A 1112 -8.27 41.85 6.57
C PRO A 1112 -8.36 40.36 6.21
N VAL A 1113 -7.23 39.64 6.18
CA VAL A 1113 -7.23 38.22 5.79
C VAL A 1113 -8.02 37.35 6.78
N ASN A 1114 -8.03 37.73 8.05
CA ASN A 1114 -8.83 37.10 9.11
C ASN A 1114 -10.34 37.36 8.98
N GLN A 1115 -10.81 38.10 7.97
CA GLN A 1115 -12.23 38.21 7.62
C GLN A 1115 -12.52 37.63 6.22
N LEU A 1116 -11.49 37.20 5.49
CA LEU A 1116 -11.58 36.78 4.08
C LEU A 1116 -12.56 35.62 3.86
N PHE A 1117 -12.67 34.73 4.84
CA PHE A 1117 -13.50 33.52 4.79
C PHE A 1117 -14.63 33.53 5.83
N GLU A 1118 -14.90 34.68 6.45
CA GLU A 1118 -16.07 34.82 7.31
C GLU A 1118 -17.35 34.66 6.49
N SER A 1119 -18.33 33.98 7.07
CA SER A 1119 -19.59 33.66 6.42
C SER A 1119 -20.75 34.19 7.25
N ASP A 1120 -21.58 35.02 6.61
CA ASP A 1120 -22.89 35.42 7.12
C ASP A 1120 -23.98 34.37 6.83
N SER A 1121 -23.65 33.34 6.04
CA SER A 1121 -24.58 32.29 5.63
C SER A 1121 -24.93 31.41 6.84
N ILE A 1122 -26.22 31.21 7.09
CA ILE A 1122 -26.69 30.31 8.15
C ILE A 1122 -26.66 28.89 7.61
N SER A 1123 -25.82 28.03 8.17
CA SER A 1123 -25.83 26.61 7.84
C SER A 1123 -27.19 25.99 8.20
N PRO A 1124 -27.74 25.11 7.33
CA PRO A 1124 -28.95 24.37 7.62
C PRO A 1124 -28.87 23.60 8.95
N HIS A 1125 -30.01 23.40 9.60
CA HIS A 1125 -30.10 22.46 10.71
C HIS A 1125 -30.25 21.05 10.16
N ILE A 1126 -29.37 20.14 10.59
CA ILE A 1126 -29.32 18.75 10.13
C ILE A 1126 -29.45 17.83 11.33
N SER A 1127 -30.36 16.86 11.25
CA SER A 1127 -30.42 15.71 12.14
C SER A 1127 -30.50 14.43 11.32
N TYR A 1128 -29.99 13.30 11.82
CA TYR A 1128 -30.03 12.05 11.07
C TYR A 1128 -30.13 10.80 11.95
N GLU A 1129 -30.62 9.73 11.34
CA GLU A 1129 -30.70 8.39 11.89
C GLU A 1129 -29.91 7.43 10.99
N LYS A 1130 -28.95 6.71 11.57
CA LYS A 1130 -28.24 5.60 10.92
C LYS A 1130 -29.12 4.36 10.95
N VAL A 1131 -29.78 4.04 9.84
CA VAL A 1131 -30.67 2.88 9.71
C VAL A 1131 -29.86 1.59 9.51
N SER A 1132 -28.79 1.66 8.72
CA SER A 1132 -27.85 0.56 8.46
C SER A 1132 -26.54 1.12 7.90
N PRO A 1133 -25.48 0.32 7.71
CA PRO A 1133 -24.24 0.79 7.06
C PRO A 1133 -24.42 1.38 5.65
N VAL A 1134 -25.53 1.02 4.97
CA VAL A 1134 -25.83 1.45 3.59
C VAL A 1134 -26.98 2.45 3.50
N GLN A 1135 -27.57 2.86 4.63
CA GLN A 1135 -28.76 3.73 4.63
C GLN A 1135 -28.80 4.68 5.82
N TYR A 1136 -28.99 5.97 5.53
CA TYR A 1136 -29.21 7.03 6.51
C TYR A 1136 -30.47 7.81 6.14
N ARG A 1137 -31.25 8.20 7.15
CA ARG A 1137 -32.35 9.15 7.01
C ARG A 1137 -31.92 10.47 7.62
N VAL A 1138 -32.02 11.54 6.86
CA VAL A 1138 -31.55 12.87 7.25
C VAL A 1138 -32.74 13.80 7.19
N ASN A 1139 -33.04 14.49 8.28
CA ASN A 1139 -33.99 15.58 8.30
C ASN A 1139 -33.22 16.91 8.19
N VAL A 1140 -33.74 17.80 7.35
CA VAL A 1140 -33.11 19.06 6.97
C VAL A 1140 -34.09 20.21 7.17
N GLU A 1141 -33.65 21.26 7.85
CA GLU A 1141 -34.31 22.57 7.85
C GLU A 1141 -33.36 23.61 7.23
N SER A 1142 -33.72 24.15 6.06
CA SER A 1142 -32.90 25.15 5.37
C SER A 1142 -33.70 26.33 4.79
N SER A 1143 -33.15 27.54 4.86
CA SER A 1143 -33.66 28.73 4.15
C SER A 1143 -33.14 28.85 2.72
N ASP A 1144 -31.96 28.28 2.44
CA ASP A 1144 -31.20 28.48 1.21
C ASP A 1144 -30.67 27.15 0.64
N PRO A 1145 -30.30 27.09 -0.65
CA PRO A 1145 -29.56 25.95 -1.21
C PRO A 1145 -28.25 25.72 -0.46
N PHE A 1146 -27.85 24.45 -0.32
CA PHE A 1146 -26.67 24.08 0.47
C PHE A 1146 -26.01 22.80 -0.06
N LEU A 1147 -24.80 22.51 0.45
CA LEU A 1147 -24.12 21.25 0.20
C LEU A 1147 -24.27 20.35 1.43
N LEU A 1148 -24.90 19.19 1.26
CA LEU A 1148 -24.95 18.14 2.28
C LEU A 1148 -23.69 17.28 2.17
N VAL A 1149 -22.88 17.24 3.22
CA VAL A 1149 -21.63 16.47 3.26
C VAL A 1149 -21.86 15.18 4.04
N PHE A 1150 -21.42 14.07 3.46
CA PHE A 1150 -21.39 12.76 4.11
C PHE A 1150 -19.93 12.31 4.24
N SER A 1151 -19.42 12.24 5.48
CA SER A 1151 -17.99 12.08 5.81
C SER A 1151 -17.40 10.68 5.54
N ASP A 1152 -18.01 9.94 4.64
CA ASP A 1152 -17.53 8.67 4.10
C ASP A 1152 -16.97 8.87 2.69
N SER A 1153 -16.03 8.00 2.30
CA SER A 1153 -15.31 8.06 1.03
C SER A 1153 -16.27 8.14 -0.14
N TYR A 1154 -15.93 9.01 -1.08
CA TYR A 1154 -16.69 9.20 -2.31
C TYR A 1154 -16.88 7.87 -3.04
N HIS A 1155 -18.13 7.57 -3.39
CA HIS A 1155 -18.43 6.49 -4.32
C HIS A 1155 -19.65 6.86 -5.17
N PRO A 1156 -19.62 6.69 -6.50
CA PRO A 1156 -20.71 7.14 -7.38
C PRO A 1156 -22.07 6.43 -7.16
N LEU A 1157 -22.06 5.32 -6.40
CA LEU A 1157 -23.26 4.56 -6.03
C LEU A 1157 -23.93 5.03 -4.74
N TRP A 1158 -23.31 5.94 -3.97
CA TRP A 1158 -24.02 6.67 -2.92
C TRP A 1158 -24.94 7.68 -3.57
N LYS A 1159 -26.23 7.66 -3.20
CA LYS A 1159 -27.26 8.55 -3.76
C LYS A 1159 -28.05 9.19 -2.65
N ALA A 1160 -28.48 10.43 -2.86
CA ALA A 1160 -29.46 11.11 -2.02
C ALA A 1160 -30.83 11.07 -2.72
N PHE A 1161 -31.88 10.68 -2.01
CA PHE A 1161 -33.25 10.61 -2.51
C PHE A 1161 -34.12 11.66 -1.83
N LEU A 1162 -34.78 12.49 -2.63
CA LEU A 1162 -35.60 13.63 -2.23
C LEU A 1162 -36.95 13.58 -2.98
N ASP A 1163 -38.08 13.33 -2.30
CA ASP A 1163 -39.42 13.25 -2.93
C ASP A 1163 -39.49 12.37 -4.21
N ASN A 1164 -38.73 11.26 -4.26
CA ASN A 1164 -38.51 10.36 -5.40
C ASN A 1164 -37.57 10.84 -6.52
N SER A 1165 -36.93 12.00 -6.37
CA SER A 1165 -35.82 12.44 -7.22
C SER A 1165 -34.48 11.99 -6.64
N GLU A 1166 -33.58 11.57 -7.53
CA GLU A 1166 -32.22 11.16 -7.19
C GLU A 1166 -31.26 12.34 -7.40
N VAL A 1167 -30.44 12.61 -6.39
CA VAL A 1167 -29.31 13.56 -6.48
C VAL A 1167 -28.02 12.75 -6.45
N SER A 1168 -27.19 12.93 -7.48
CA SER A 1168 -25.88 12.30 -7.57
C SER A 1168 -24.83 13.04 -6.73
N PRO A 1169 -23.84 12.32 -6.18
CA PRO A 1169 -22.81 12.93 -5.35
C PRO A 1169 -21.81 13.70 -6.22
N VAL A 1170 -21.20 14.71 -5.62
CA VAL A 1170 -19.96 15.36 -6.05
C VAL A 1170 -18.84 15.00 -5.06
N ILE A 1171 -17.58 15.10 -5.49
CA ILE A 1171 -16.44 14.91 -4.58
C ILE A 1171 -16.23 16.20 -3.80
N ALA A 1172 -16.45 16.13 -2.48
CA ALA A 1172 -16.15 17.22 -1.55
C ALA A 1172 -14.85 16.90 -0.78
N TYR A 1173 -14.12 17.95 -0.40
CA TYR A 1173 -12.84 17.86 0.33
C TYR A 1173 -11.87 16.85 -0.29
N SER A 1174 -11.84 16.76 -1.62
CA SER A 1174 -11.02 15.83 -2.42
C SER A 1174 -11.35 14.33 -2.34
N PHE A 1175 -12.14 13.86 -1.37
CA PHE A 1175 -12.34 12.42 -1.18
C PHE A 1175 -13.66 11.97 -0.55
N VAL A 1176 -14.54 12.85 -0.05
CA VAL A 1176 -15.84 12.45 0.55
C VAL A 1176 -17.03 12.78 -0.35
N ASN A 1177 -18.20 12.25 -0.02
CA ASN A 1177 -19.43 12.52 -0.77
C ASN A 1177 -20.04 13.88 -0.38
N GLY A 1178 -20.35 14.72 -1.36
CA GLY A 1178 -21.18 15.91 -1.21
C GLY A 1178 -22.43 15.81 -2.08
N PHE A 1179 -23.57 16.35 -1.64
CA PHE A 1179 -24.82 16.41 -2.40
C PHE A 1179 -25.34 17.84 -2.42
N PHE A 1180 -25.44 18.44 -3.60
CA PHE A 1180 -25.98 19.79 -3.74
C PHE A 1180 -27.52 19.75 -3.69
N ILE A 1181 -28.12 20.34 -2.66
CA ILE A 1181 -29.55 20.32 -2.41
C ILE A 1181 -30.11 21.72 -2.68
N ASN A 1182 -30.85 21.86 -3.79
CA ASN A 1182 -31.51 23.11 -4.19
C ASN A 1182 -32.98 23.19 -3.72
N LYS A 1183 -33.28 22.60 -2.56
CA LYS A 1183 -34.60 22.62 -1.93
C LYS A 1183 -34.48 23.29 -0.56
N THR A 1184 -35.45 24.13 -0.23
CA THR A 1184 -35.55 24.85 1.05
C THR A 1184 -36.82 24.42 1.80
N GLY A 1185 -36.90 24.78 3.09
CA GLY A 1185 -37.94 24.34 4.03
C GLY A 1185 -37.49 23.17 4.91
N ASP A 1186 -38.47 22.48 5.49
CA ASP A 1186 -38.29 21.26 6.29
C ASP A 1186 -38.65 20.03 5.44
N PHE A 1187 -37.70 19.11 5.28
CA PHE A 1187 -37.87 17.90 4.48
C PHE A 1187 -36.86 16.80 4.85
N ASP A 1188 -37.16 15.58 4.40
CA ASP A 1188 -36.28 14.42 4.59
C ASP A 1188 -35.47 14.08 3.33
N VAL A 1189 -34.22 13.67 3.53
CA VAL A 1189 -33.31 13.11 2.54
C VAL A 1189 -32.95 11.70 2.96
N THR A 1190 -33.07 10.72 2.06
CA THR A 1190 -32.51 9.37 2.29
C THR A 1190 -31.19 9.23 1.56
N LEU A 1191 -30.10 9.03 2.30
CA LEU A 1191 -28.82 8.60 1.71
C LEU A 1191 -28.80 7.08 1.64
N TYR A 1192 -28.54 6.53 0.44
CA TYR A 1192 -28.53 5.09 0.23
C TYR A 1192 -27.45 4.64 -0.75
N PHE A 1193 -26.73 3.58 -0.39
CA PHE A 1193 -25.74 2.94 -1.25
C PHE A 1193 -26.42 1.97 -2.22
N THR A 1194 -26.63 2.41 -3.45
CA THR A 1194 -27.37 1.65 -4.47
C THR A 1194 -26.72 0.32 -4.87
N GLY A 1195 -25.41 0.15 -4.63
CA GLY A 1195 -24.71 -1.12 -4.83
C GLY A 1195 -25.31 -2.28 -4.02
N GLN A 1196 -25.92 -2.01 -2.87
CA GLN A 1196 -26.57 -3.02 -2.05
C GLN A 1196 -27.74 -3.71 -2.77
N ILE A 1197 -28.44 -3.01 -3.69
CA ILE A 1197 -29.55 -3.58 -4.46
C ILE A 1197 -29.08 -4.80 -5.28
N TYR A 1198 -27.86 -4.72 -5.82
CA TYR A 1198 -27.25 -5.79 -6.60
C TYR A 1198 -26.89 -6.99 -5.72
N ALA A 1199 -26.37 -6.73 -4.52
CA ALA A 1199 -26.05 -7.78 -3.56
C ALA A 1199 -27.31 -8.48 -3.07
N ASP A 1200 -28.37 -7.75 -2.74
CA ASP A 1200 -29.64 -8.30 -2.30
C ASP A 1200 -30.30 -9.18 -3.37
N LEU A 1201 -30.26 -8.74 -4.64
CA LEU A 1201 -30.71 -9.55 -5.78
C LEU A 1201 -29.88 -10.84 -5.88
N GLY A 1202 -28.56 -10.71 -5.79
CA GLY A 1202 -27.65 -11.85 -5.82
C GLY A 1202 -27.91 -12.83 -4.67
N LEU A 1203 -28.09 -12.35 -3.43
CA LEU A 1203 -28.43 -13.15 -2.25
C LEU A 1203 -29.73 -13.94 -2.44
N ARG A 1204 -30.77 -13.33 -3.02
CA ARG A 1204 -32.03 -14.03 -3.32
C ARG A 1204 -31.82 -15.15 -4.34
N ILE A 1205 -31.10 -14.88 -5.43
CA ILE A 1205 -30.79 -15.88 -6.47
C ILE A 1205 -29.99 -17.04 -5.87
N SER A 1206 -28.94 -16.72 -5.12
CA SER A 1206 -28.08 -17.70 -4.45
C SER A 1206 -28.85 -18.57 -3.45
N THR A 1207 -29.70 -17.96 -2.62
CA THR A 1207 -30.48 -18.68 -1.61
C THR A 1207 -31.47 -19.66 -2.24
N ILE A 1208 -32.24 -19.21 -3.25
CA ILE A 1208 -33.18 -20.07 -3.98
C ILE A 1208 -32.43 -21.24 -4.62
N THR A 1209 -31.29 -20.95 -5.26
CA THR A 1209 -30.46 -21.96 -5.92
C THR A 1209 -29.91 -22.97 -4.92
N PHE A 1210 -29.40 -22.51 -3.79
CA PHE A 1210 -28.87 -23.35 -2.71
C PHE A 1210 -29.93 -24.32 -2.17
N VAL A 1211 -31.13 -23.81 -1.84
CA VAL A 1211 -32.24 -24.64 -1.34
C VAL A 1211 -32.63 -25.73 -2.34
N VAL A 1212 -32.72 -25.38 -3.63
CA VAL A 1212 -33.04 -26.34 -4.70
C VAL A 1212 -31.98 -27.44 -4.80
N ILE A 1213 -30.70 -27.09 -4.78
CA ILE A 1213 -29.60 -28.05 -4.90
C ILE A 1213 -29.55 -28.98 -3.70
N VAL A 1214 -29.63 -28.43 -2.48
CA VAL A 1214 -29.62 -29.21 -1.25
C VAL A 1214 -30.81 -30.18 -1.22
N ALA A 1215 -32.00 -29.73 -1.61
CA ALA A 1215 -33.18 -30.59 -1.73
C ALA A 1215 -32.94 -31.76 -2.71
N ILE A 1216 -32.30 -31.50 -3.87
CA ILE A 1216 -31.97 -32.55 -4.85
C ILE A 1216 -30.93 -33.53 -4.30
N LEU A 1217 -29.91 -33.04 -3.59
CA LEU A 1217 -28.84 -33.86 -3.01
C LEU A 1217 -29.37 -34.81 -1.93
N ILE A 1218 -30.21 -34.31 -1.02
CA ILE A 1218 -30.79 -35.09 0.09
C ILE A 1218 -31.85 -36.08 -0.42
N THR A 1219 -32.59 -35.74 -1.48
CA THR A 1219 -33.66 -36.61 -2.00
C THR A 1219 -33.11 -37.96 -2.52
N PRO A 1220 -33.63 -39.11 -2.06
CA PRO A 1220 -33.20 -40.42 -2.56
C PRO A 1220 -33.48 -40.61 -4.05
N SER A 1221 -32.54 -41.22 -4.79
CA SER A 1221 -32.66 -41.43 -6.24
C SER A 1221 -33.91 -42.23 -6.67
N LYS A 1222 -34.44 -43.07 -5.77
CA LYS A 1222 -35.69 -43.83 -5.97
C LYS A 1222 -36.92 -42.92 -6.07
N VAL A 1223 -36.95 -41.80 -5.34
CA VAL A 1223 -38.07 -40.85 -5.34
C VAL A 1223 -38.11 -40.07 -6.65
N PHE A 1224 -36.95 -39.60 -7.14
CA PHE A 1224 -36.81 -38.97 -8.46
C PHE A 1224 -37.28 -39.86 -9.60
N LYS A 1225 -36.97 -41.17 -9.52
CA LYS A 1225 -37.43 -42.15 -10.52
C LYS A 1225 -38.96 -42.25 -10.52
N ARG A 1226 -39.60 -42.32 -9.34
CA ARG A 1226 -41.07 -42.35 -9.20
C ARG A 1226 -41.74 -41.07 -9.71
N LEU A 1227 -41.20 -39.89 -9.39
CA LEU A 1227 -41.73 -38.61 -9.88
C LEU A 1227 -41.62 -38.49 -11.41
N ARG A 1228 -40.47 -38.86 -11.97
CA ARG A 1228 -40.26 -38.87 -13.43
C ARG A 1228 -41.21 -39.83 -14.13
N ASP A 1229 -41.40 -41.03 -13.57
CA ASP A 1229 -42.29 -42.05 -14.13
C ASP A 1229 -43.77 -41.62 -13.99
N SER A 1230 -44.13 -40.90 -12.93
CA SER A 1230 -45.47 -40.27 -12.73
C SER A 1230 -45.72 -39.12 -13.72
N MET A 1231 -44.75 -38.23 -13.95
CA MET A 1231 -44.88 -37.15 -14.94
C MET A 1231 -44.97 -37.69 -16.37
N ARG A 1232 -44.20 -38.74 -16.70
CA ARG A 1232 -44.31 -39.43 -18.00
C ARG A 1232 -45.64 -40.15 -18.17
N ARG A 1233 -46.20 -40.70 -17.09
CA ARG A 1233 -47.57 -41.27 -17.09
C ARG A 1233 -48.64 -40.20 -17.29
N ARG A 1234 -48.53 -39.03 -16.63
CA ARG A 1234 -49.47 -37.90 -16.86
C ARG A 1234 -49.40 -37.37 -18.29
N LYS A 1235 -48.21 -37.24 -18.86
CA LYS A 1235 -48.03 -36.78 -20.25
C LYS A 1235 -48.63 -37.76 -21.27
N ARG A 1236 -48.48 -39.07 -21.04
CA ARG A 1236 -49.12 -40.16 -21.83
C ARG A 1236 -50.64 -40.34 -21.61
N VAL A 1237 -51.23 -39.60 -20.69
CA VAL A 1237 -52.70 -39.59 -20.44
C VAL A 1237 -53.33 -38.30 -20.99
N GLN A 1238 -52.51 -37.31 -21.35
CA GLN A 1238 -52.92 -36.07 -22.02
C GLN A 1238 -52.67 -36.11 -23.54
N ASP A 1239 -51.69 -36.89 -24.01
CA ASP A 1239 -51.54 -37.36 -25.39
C ASP A 1239 -52.40 -38.61 -25.61
#